data_AF-H4F905-F1
#
_entry.id   AF-H4F905-F1
#
_cell.length_a   1.000
_cell.length_b   1.000
_cell.length_c   1.000
_cell.angle_alpha   90.00
_cell.angle_beta   90.00
_cell.angle_gamma   90.00
#
_symmetry.space_group_name_H-M   'P 1'
#
loop_
_entity.id
_entity.type
_entity.pdbx_description
1 polymer ?
#
loop_
_entity_poly.entity_id
_entity_poly.type
_entity_poly.pdbx_seq_one_letter_code
_entity_poly.pdbx_strand_id
1 'polypeptide(L)'
;MSTLGTVTRRSFLFGAIALTGGVAFGYYRYATPPENPLEKDLGAGEATFNPYLKISSDNRITIIAPRAEMGQGSYTTLAALLAEELDVTLDQVTIEHGPASAAYYNAAAMREGAPLPQFDDGLVAESLRGALGVVAKLVSIQFTGGSSSMIDHFDKLRHAGAAAREALKAAAAARWNVATYSLEANAGVVTDPASGRSATYGELALEAAPLSAKVEARLKPRSDWTILGKPQPRKDMLAKVTGAPIFGVDVDLPDMLYATVRMNPSPGGRVRSFDGNAARSMPGVEQVIAIDSPYGQGVAVIADNTWRAFKAIEAITVEWEMGPIPASTTEMEALHTAALDGTDSFSLRTLGDPDLVFADAARENLVEAEYDVPFLSHATMEPMNATALVTDTDVEVWAPNQGPTIIQYAAARITGFEHDKIKVHTTFLGGGFGRRIEPDYADYAIRIAQRMKGRPIKLVWTREEDMTHGPYRPMAKSRYKAVLDQNGKPKAVIGSVASPSVIASALGRYFPGLPVGGPDNSLLDGAYNQPYAIENYRIDGRKVDLAVPVGFWRSVGYSFNTFTHESFIDEIAHAGGHDPLALRRELLAAHPAALGVIDKVADMSAWSTPLPKGQARGIAFALSFGTWVAEVVEVADRNGAIEVTKVFCAADPGIVLDPLNFKAQMMSGIVYGLSAAIGQEITFTDGVVQQSNFHDYDALRISQCPAISVELLENSERMGGAGEPGTPPIMPALANAIFAITGKRHRRLPLSHEVPFV
;
A
#
# COMPACT_ATOMS: atom_id res chain seq x y z
N MET A 1 23.22 61.53 3.37
CA MET A 1 22.00 61.51 2.54
C MET A 1 22.04 60.24 1.71
N SER A 2 21.09 59.33 1.96
CA SER A 2 21.37 57.90 2.07
C SER A 2 21.14 57.08 0.79
N THR A 3 22.16 56.31 0.46
CA THR A 3 22.21 55.18 -0.49
C THR A 3 21.29 54.00 -0.11
N LEU A 4 20.45 54.14 0.92
CA LEU A 4 19.49 53.14 1.42
C LEU A 4 18.19 53.04 0.59
N GLY A 5 17.78 54.12 -0.10
CA GLY A 5 16.52 54.14 -0.86
C GLY A 5 16.56 53.42 -2.22
N THR A 6 17.75 53.25 -2.80
CA THR A 6 17.91 52.62 -4.13
C THR A 6 18.15 51.11 -4.03
N VAL A 7 18.75 50.65 -2.92
CA VAL A 7 18.97 49.22 -2.63
C VAL A 7 17.66 48.54 -2.21
N THR A 8 16.81 49.22 -1.43
CA THR A 8 15.50 48.70 -0.98
C THR A 8 14.48 48.52 -2.11
N ARG A 9 14.46 49.40 -3.12
CA ARG A 9 13.59 49.22 -4.31
C ARG A 9 14.03 48.07 -5.21
N ARG A 10 15.35 47.86 -5.41
CA ARG A 10 15.85 46.72 -6.20
C ARG A 10 15.64 45.40 -5.47
N SER A 11 15.90 45.31 -4.17
CA SER A 11 15.64 44.11 -3.37
C SER A 11 14.14 43.79 -3.25
N PHE A 12 13.27 44.80 -3.20
CA PHE A 12 11.81 44.60 -3.22
C PHE A 12 11.30 44.16 -4.60
N LEU A 13 11.83 44.71 -5.70
CA LEU A 13 11.50 44.23 -7.05
C LEU A 13 12.06 42.82 -7.33
N PHE A 14 13.26 42.48 -6.88
CA PHE A 14 13.78 41.11 -6.99
C PHE A 14 13.03 40.13 -6.08
N GLY A 15 12.63 40.55 -4.87
CA GLY A 15 11.81 39.76 -3.96
C GLY A 15 10.38 39.55 -4.48
N ALA A 16 9.77 40.59 -5.06
CA ALA A 16 8.45 40.49 -5.69
C ALA A 16 8.50 39.70 -7.00
N ILE A 17 9.53 39.85 -7.84
CA ILE A 17 9.69 39.03 -9.06
C ILE A 17 10.01 37.57 -8.70
N ALA A 18 10.74 37.29 -7.62
CA ALA A 18 10.99 35.93 -7.15
C ALA A 18 9.74 35.29 -6.54
N LEU A 19 8.94 36.03 -5.77
CA LEU A 19 7.66 35.57 -5.22
C LEU A 19 6.58 35.43 -6.30
N THR A 20 6.38 36.44 -7.14
CA THR A 20 5.42 36.41 -8.26
C THR A 20 5.87 35.43 -9.33
N GLY A 21 7.17 35.33 -9.62
CA GLY A 21 7.74 34.34 -10.54
C GLY A 21 7.65 32.92 -9.99
N GLY A 22 7.89 32.71 -8.69
CA GLY A 22 7.71 31.42 -8.02
C GLY A 22 6.24 30.98 -7.93
N VAL A 23 5.32 31.91 -7.62
CA VAL A 23 3.87 31.66 -7.60
C VAL A 23 3.32 31.45 -9.02
N ALA A 24 3.75 32.26 -10.00
CA ALA A 24 3.36 32.08 -11.40
C ALA A 24 3.93 30.79 -11.97
N PHE A 25 5.18 30.43 -11.65
CA PHE A 25 5.78 29.15 -12.01
C PHE A 25 5.05 27.98 -11.34
N GLY A 26 4.72 28.09 -10.05
CA GLY A 26 3.93 27.10 -9.31
C GLY A 26 2.53 26.93 -9.91
N TYR A 27 1.84 28.03 -10.21
CA TYR A 27 0.53 28.00 -10.88
C TYR A 27 0.62 27.47 -12.30
N TYR A 28 1.62 27.86 -13.08
CA TYR A 28 1.88 27.35 -14.42
C TYR A 28 2.13 25.84 -14.38
N ARG A 29 2.98 25.36 -13.46
CA ARG A 29 3.28 23.93 -13.32
C ARG A 29 2.07 23.12 -12.83
N TYR A 30 1.24 23.72 -11.98
CA TYR A 30 -0.05 23.17 -11.56
C TYR A 30 -1.08 23.15 -12.69
N ALA A 31 -1.17 24.19 -13.52
CA ALA A 31 -2.11 24.29 -14.63
C ALA A 31 -1.70 23.45 -15.84
N THR A 32 -0.39 23.23 -16.03
CA THR A 32 0.13 22.42 -17.13
C THR A 32 -0.19 20.94 -16.88
N PRO A 33 -0.89 20.26 -17.80
CA PRO A 33 -1.10 18.81 -17.72
C PRO A 33 0.23 18.08 -17.94
N PRO A 34 0.46 16.91 -17.29
CA PRO A 34 1.59 16.05 -17.64
C PRO A 34 1.55 15.65 -19.12
N GLU A 35 2.73 15.45 -19.72
CA GLU A 35 2.83 14.87 -21.06
C GLU A 35 2.13 13.51 -21.12
N ASN A 36 1.51 13.20 -22.26
CA ASN A 36 0.97 11.87 -22.50
C ASN A 36 2.13 10.91 -22.80
N PRO A 37 2.45 9.96 -21.89
CA PRO A 37 3.62 9.11 -22.07
C PRO A 37 3.44 8.10 -23.22
N LEU A 38 2.22 7.90 -23.71
CA LEU A 38 1.94 6.94 -24.78
C LEU A 38 2.31 7.46 -26.17
N GLU A 39 2.45 8.78 -26.35
CA GLU A 39 2.73 9.39 -27.67
C GLU A 39 4.09 8.98 -28.24
N LYS A 40 5.06 8.64 -27.38
CA LYS A 40 6.44 8.32 -27.78
C LYS A 40 6.61 6.89 -28.28
N ASP A 41 5.71 5.98 -27.91
CA ASP A 41 5.82 4.54 -28.17
C ASP A 41 4.60 3.99 -28.93
N LEU A 42 3.91 4.82 -29.73
CA LEU A 42 2.78 4.37 -30.57
C LEU A 42 3.25 3.44 -31.70
N GLY A 43 2.59 2.30 -31.85
CA GLY A 43 2.72 1.45 -33.02
C GLY A 43 2.13 2.07 -34.29
N ALA A 44 2.48 1.51 -35.44
CA ALA A 44 1.89 1.94 -36.72
C ALA A 44 0.36 1.73 -36.70
N GLY A 45 -0.40 2.80 -36.98
CA GLY A 45 -1.86 2.77 -36.95
C GLY A 45 -2.48 2.83 -35.55
N GLU A 46 -1.67 3.04 -34.50
CA GLU A 46 -2.17 3.29 -33.15
C GLU A 46 -2.42 4.77 -32.91
N ALA A 47 -3.54 5.08 -32.24
CA ALA A 47 -3.87 6.41 -31.77
C ALA A 47 -4.03 6.39 -30.25
N THR A 48 -3.53 7.43 -29.57
CA THR A 48 -3.80 7.65 -28.14
C THR A 48 -4.69 8.86 -27.95
N PHE A 49 -5.66 8.75 -27.05
CA PHE A 49 -6.63 9.80 -26.75
C PHE A 49 -6.24 10.59 -25.50
N ASN A 50 -5.48 9.95 -24.61
CA ASN A 50 -5.07 10.42 -23.30
C ASN A 50 -4.08 9.38 -22.72
N PRO A 51 -3.47 9.64 -21.56
CA PRO A 51 -2.52 8.70 -20.94
C PRO A 51 -3.06 7.30 -20.62
N TYR A 52 -4.35 7.02 -20.79
CA TYR A 52 -4.99 5.79 -20.35
C TYR A 52 -5.55 4.90 -21.47
N LEU A 53 -5.50 5.35 -22.73
CA LEU A 53 -6.15 4.65 -23.83
C LEU A 53 -5.35 4.72 -25.13
N LYS A 54 -5.15 3.54 -25.74
CA LYS A 54 -4.75 3.37 -27.14
C LYS A 54 -5.85 2.63 -27.91
N ILE A 55 -6.14 3.07 -29.13
CA ILE A 55 -6.97 2.32 -30.08
C ILE A 55 -6.20 2.24 -31.39
N SER A 56 -6.03 1.04 -31.90
CA SER A 56 -5.38 0.78 -33.19
C SER A 56 -6.38 0.62 -34.31
N SER A 57 -5.93 0.86 -35.54
CA SER A 57 -6.77 0.75 -36.74
C SER A 57 -7.31 -0.67 -37.01
N ASP A 58 -6.72 -1.71 -36.39
CA ASP A 58 -7.23 -3.08 -36.39
C ASP A 58 -8.26 -3.35 -35.27
N ASN A 59 -8.77 -2.28 -34.63
CA ASN A 59 -9.78 -2.28 -33.60
C ASN A 59 -9.36 -2.92 -32.25
N ARG A 60 -8.05 -3.05 -31.99
CA ARG A 60 -7.56 -3.41 -30.65
C ARG A 60 -7.64 -2.19 -29.73
N ILE A 61 -8.38 -2.34 -28.63
CA ILE A 61 -8.55 -1.33 -27.59
C ILE A 61 -7.65 -1.71 -26.40
N THR A 62 -6.71 -0.84 -26.05
CA THR A 62 -5.76 -1.08 -24.96
C THR A 62 -5.94 -0.03 -23.89
N ILE A 63 -6.27 -0.48 -22.68
CA ILE A 63 -6.43 0.36 -21.49
C ILE A 63 -5.18 0.27 -20.63
N ILE A 64 -4.70 1.43 -20.17
CA ILE A 64 -3.57 1.51 -19.25
C ILE A 64 -4.08 1.51 -17.80
N ALA A 65 -3.60 0.55 -17.02
CA ALA A 65 -3.84 0.41 -15.59
C ALA A 65 -2.54 0.65 -14.81
N PRO A 66 -2.20 1.91 -14.48
CA PRO A 66 -0.86 2.28 -13.99
C PRO A 66 -0.68 2.06 -12.47
N ARG A 67 -1.24 0.97 -11.97
CA ARG A 67 -1.18 0.53 -10.57
C ARG A 67 -0.90 -0.97 -10.55
N ALA A 68 0.08 -1.39 -9.77
CA ALA A 68 0.55 -2.78 -9.71
C ALA A 68 -0.59 -3.79 -9.50
N GLU A 69 -0.52 -4.92 -10.21
CA GLU A 69 -1.41 -6.06 -10.04
C GLU A 69 -0.66 -7.21 -9.34
N MET A 70 -1.08 -7.51 -8.12
CA MET A 70 -0.42 -8.47 -7.23
C MET A 70 -1.35 -9.58 -6.72
N GLY A 71 -2.45 -9.84 -7.44
CA GLY A 71 -3.53 -10.70 -6.97
C GLY A 71 -4.72 -9.94 -6.39
N GLN A 72 -4.78 -8.62 -6.56
CA GLN A 72 -5.82 -7.74 -5.99
C GLN A 72 -6.91 -7.29 -6.98
N GLY A 73 -6.78 -7.62 -8.27
CA GLY A 73 -7.80 -7.31 -9.29
C GLY A 73 -7.81 -5.84 -9.75
N SER A 74 -6.77 -5.08 -9.43
CA SER A 74 -6.65 -3.66 -9.76
C SER A 74 -6.73 -3.41 -11.26
N TYR A 75 -6.07 -4.24 -12.08
CA TYR A 75 -6.11 -4.10 -13.54
C TYR A 75 -7.53 -4.20 -14.08
N THR A 76 -8.29 -5.19 -13.62
CA THR A 76 -9.66 -5.42 -14.11
C THR A 76 -10.59 -4.28 -13.72
N THR A 77 -10.57 -3.85 -12.46
CA THR A 77 -11.47 -2.77 -11.99
C THR A 77 -11.08 -1.40 -12.56
N LEU A 78 -9.79 -1.10 -12.74
CA LEU A 78 -9.36 0.12 -13.43
C LEU A 78 -9.79 0.09 -14.90
N ALA A 79 -9.63 -1.03 -15.60
CA ALA A 79 -10.12 -1.17 -16.95
C ALA A 79 -11.64 -1.01 -17.05
N ALA A 80 -12.39 -1.52 -16.06
CA ALA A 80 -13.85 -1.39 -16.01
C ALA A 80 -14.30 0.08 -15.91
N LEU A 81 -13.59 0.93 -15.15
CA LEU A 81 -13.91 2.37 -15.05
C LEU A 81 -13.88 3.07 -16.41
N LEU A 82 -12.85 2.79 -17.22
CA LEU A 82 -12.72 3.38 -18.54
C LEU A 82 -13.68 2.72 -19.54
N ALA A 83 -13.76 1.38 -19.54
CA ALA A 83 -14.62 0.61 -20.44
C ALA A 83 -16.11 0.98 -20.31
N GLU A 84 -16.59 1.18 -19.08
CA GLU A 84 -17.96 1.64 -18.79
C GLU A 84 -18.28 2.93 -19.54
N GLU A 85 -17.38 3.91 -19.49
CA GLU A 85 -17.58 5.22 -20.14
C GLU A 85 -17.27 5.19 -21.63
N LEU A 86 -16.41 4.27 -22.09
CA LEU A 86 -16.08 4.10 -23.50
C LEU A 86 -17.14 3.30 -24.27
N ASP A 87 -18.17 2.79 -23.60
CA ASP A 87 -19.22 1.94 -24.18
C ASP A 87 -18.66 0.66 -24.84
N VAL A 88 -17.75 -0.01 -24.13
CA VAL A 88 -17.16 -1.30 -24.53
C VAL A 88 -17.19 -2.29 -23.37
N THR A 89 -17.19 -3.58 -23.68
CA THR A 89 -17.14 -4.64 -22.66
C THR A 89 -15.70 -5.02 -22.32
N LEU A 90 -15.50 -5.63 -21.15
CA LEU A 90 -14.16 -6.03 -20.69
C LEU A 90 -13.51 -7.10 -21.58
N ASP A 91 -14.26 -7.91 -22.33
CA ASP A 91 -13.71 -8.86 -23.30
C ASP A 91 -13.14 -8.18 -24.56
N GLN A 92 -13.58 -6.96 -24.88
CA GLN A 92 -13.10 -6.19 -26.04
C GLN A 92 -11.77 -5.46 -25.78
N VAL A 93 -11.29 -5.43 -24.53
CA VAL A 93 -10.11 -4.66 -24.14
C VAL A 93 -8.94 -5.53 -23.72
N THR A 94 -7.73 -5.06 -24.07
CA THR A 94 -6.46 -5.51 -23.52
C THR A 94 -6.01 -4.54 -22.45
N ILE A 95 -5.29 -5.01 -21.43
CA ILE A 95 -4.84 -4.19 -20.31
C ILE A 95 -3.31 -4.22 -20.27
N GLU A 96 -2.70 -3.04 -20.19
CA GLU A 96 -1.26 -2.86 -19.98
C GLU A 96 -1.02 -2.03 -18.70
N HIS A 97 0.12 -2.21 -18.03
CA HIS A 97 0.47 -1.35 -16.89
C HIS A 97 0.73 0.10 -17.34
N GLY A 98 1.36 0.26 -18.51
CA GLY A 98 1.89 1.53 -18.99
C GLY A 98 3.25 1.90 -18.40
N PRO A 99 3.91 2.91 -18.99
CA PRO A 99 5.26 3.32 -18.62
C PRO A 99 5.32 4.05 -17.27
N ALA A 100 6.54 4.17 -16.72
CA ALA A 100 6.81 5.09 -15.61
C ALA A 100 6.56 6.53 -16.07
N SER A 101 5.62 7.25 -15.43
CA SER A 101 5.28 8.61 -15.86
C SER A 101 4.67 9.47 -14.77
N ALA A 102 4.98 10.77 -14.84
CA ALA A 102 4.32 11.83 -14.08
C ALA A 102 2.81 11.92 -14.35
N ALA A 103 2.32 11.40 -15.48
CA ALA A 103 0.88 11.34 -15.78
C ALA A 103 0.09 10.46 -14.80
N TYR A 104 0.77 9.52 -14.13
CA TYR A 104 0.16 8.49 -13.29
C TYR A 104 0.40 8.71 -11.79
N TYR A 105 0.74 9.94 -11.39
CA TYR A 105 0.98 10.31 -10.01
C TYR A 105 -0.22 9.97 -9.10
N ASN A 106 0.07 9.55 -7.87
CA ASN A 106 -0.95 9.12 -6.90
C ASN A 106 -1.28 10.26 -5.94
N ALA A 107 -2.32 11.03 -6.25
CA ALA A 107 -2.76 12.15 -5.42
C ALA A 107 -3.54 11.67 -4.20
N ALA A 108 -4.39 10.66 -4.36
CA ALA A 108 -5.24 10.18 -3.29
C ALA A 108 -4.42 9.64 -2.10
N ALA A 109 -3.34 8.88 -2.33
CA ALA A 109 -2.49 8.40 -1.25
C ALA A 109 -1.84 9.55 -0.44
N MET A 110 -1.45 10.64 -1.11
CA MET A 110 -0.89 11.83 -0.45
C MET A 110 -1.94 12.62 0.35
N ARG A 111 -3.20 12.65 -0.14
CA ARG A 111 -4.32 13.27 0.58
C ARG A 111 -4.70 12.47 1.83
N GLU A 112 -4.78 11.15 1.71
CA GLU A 112 -5.04 10.24 2.83
C GLU A 112 -3.92 10.27 3.87
N GLY A 113 -2.69 10.58 3.45
CA GLY A 113 -1.55 10.76 4.37
C GLY A 113 -1.59 12.05 5.20
N ALA A 114 -2.60 12.91 5.03
CA ALA A 114 -2.74 14.13 5.83
C ALA A 114 -2.80 13.80 7.34
N PRO A 115 -2.14 14.56 8.22
CA PRO A 115 -2.12 14.32 9.66
C PRO A 115 -3.42 14.76 10.33
N LEU A 116 -4.55 14.24 9.86
CA LEU A 116 -5.90 14.57 10.29
C LEU A 116 -6.76 13.29 10.30
N PRO A 117 -7.80 13.22 11.13
CA PRO A 117 -8.77 12.14 11.04
C PRO A 117 -9.41 12.05 9.65
N GLN A 118 -9.54 10.83 9.11
CA GLN A 118 -10.08 10.61 7.77
C GLN A 118 -11.56 11.03 7.64
N PHE A 119 -12.30 10.98 8.74
CA PHE A 119 -13.70 11.41 8.82
C PHE A 119 -13.87 12.92 9.09
N ASP A 120 -12.78 13.68 9.22
CA ASP A 120 -12.87 15.13 9.38
C ASP A 120 -13.10 15.78 8.00
N ASP A 121 -14.31 16.24 7.78
CA ASP A 121 -14.75 16.89 6.53
C ASP A 121 -14.85 18.41 6.67
N GLY A 122 -14.26 18.97 7.73
CA GLY A 122 -14.21 20.40 7.96
C GLY A 122 -13.46 21.15 6.87
N LEU A 123 -13.80 22.42 6.67
CA LEU A 123 -13.18 23.28 5.63
C LEU A 123 -11.65 23.33 5.73
N VAL A 124 -11.09 23.31 6.95
CA VAL A 124 -9.64 23.30 7.18
C VAL A 124 -9.03 21.98 6.72
N ALA A 125 -9.65 20.85 7.06
CA ALA A 125 -9.20 19.53 6.65
C ALA A 125 -9.21 19.36 5.13
N GLU A 126 -10.31 19.77 4.49
CA GLU A 126 -10.43 19.75 3.02
C GLU A 126 -9.42 20.67 2.33
N SER A 127 -9.15 21.84 2.91
CA SER A 127 -8.13 22.76 2.38
C SER A 127 -6.72 22.13 2.46
N LEU A 128 -6.39 21.43 3.56
CA LEU A 128 -5.11 20.74 3.71
C LEU A 128 -4.97 19.58 2.72
N ARG A 129 -5.99 18.73 2.60
CA ARG A 129 -6.01 17.64 1.60
C ARG A 129 -5.88 18.21 0.18
N GLY A 130 -6.57 19.32 -0.12
CA GLY A 130 -6.43 20.05 -1.38
C GLY A 130 -4.99 20.47 -1.67
N ALA A 131 -4.31 21.08 -0.69
CA ALA A 131 -2.92 21.50 -0.79
C ALA A 131 -1.96 20.31 -1.00
N LEU A 132 -2.15 19.20 -0.27
CA LEU A 132 -1.35 17.98 -0.45
C LEU A 132 -1.55 17.36 -1.85
N GLY A 133 -2.76 17.47 -2.42
CA GLY A 133 -3.01 17.08 -3.81
C GLY A 133 -2.20 17.89 -4.84
N VAL A 134 -1.96 19.18 -4.56
CA VAL A 134 -1.09 20.02 -5.40
C VAL A 134 0.37 19.57 -5.28
N VAL A 135 0.84 19.30 -4.06
CA VAL A 135 2.18 18.76 -3.81
C VAL A 135 2.37 17.43 -4.53
N ALA A 136 1.40 16.51 -4.46
CA ALA A 136 1.46 15.23 -5.16
C ALA A 136 1.65 15.40 -6.67
N LYS A 137 0.97 16.37 -7.29
CA LYS A 137 1.15 16.69 -8.71
C LYS A 137 2.56 17.23 -8.99
N LEU A 138 3.12 18.07 -8.11
CA LEU A 138 4.45 18.64 -8.30
C LEU A 138 5.56 17.57 -8.17
N VAL A 139 5.45 16.65 -7.21
CA VAL A 139 6.46 15.57 -7.02
C VAL A 139 6.27 14.44 -8.05
N SER A 140 5.04 14.23 -8.55
CA SER A 140 4.75 13.35 -9.70
C SER A 140 5.17 11.87 -9.51
N ILE A 141 5.11 11.34 -8.29
CA ILE A 141 5.46 9.93 -8.02
C ILE A 141 4.30 9.01 -8.40
N GLN A 142 4.58 8.07 -9.30
CA GLN A 142 3.70 6.94 -9.60
C GLN A 142 4.02 5.78 -8.66
N PHE A 143 3.02 5.39 -7.85
CA PHE A 143 3.12 4.23 -6.99
C PHE A 143 1.74 3.65 -6.61
N THR A 144 1.73 2.40 -6.14
CA THR A 144 0.59 1.70 -5.56
C THR A 144 0.78 1.55 -4.04
N GLY A 145 -0.09 2.17 -3.26
CA GLY A 145 -0.10 2.14 -1.79
C GLY A 145 -1.25 2.99 -1.22
N GLY A 146 -1.47 2.94 0.09
CA GLY A 146 -2.53 3.70 0.78
C GLY A 146 -3.95 3.35 0.34
N SER A 147 -4.13 2.12 -0.15
CA SER A 147 -5.36 1.60 -0.77
C SER A 147 -6.05 2.55 -1.77
N SER A 148 -5.27 3.40 -2.44
CA SER A 148 -5.81 4.57 -3.15
C SER A 148 -6.05 4.35 -4.64
N SER A 149 -5.71 3.16 -5.19
CA SER A 149 -5.71 2.92 -6.64
C SER A 149 -7.05 3.27 -7.31
N MET A 150 -8.17 2.85 -6.71
CA MET A 150 -9.51 3.13 -7.24
C MET A 150 -9.91 4.59 -7.01
N ILE A 151 -9.67 5.10 -5.81
CA ILE A 151 -9.98 6.49 -5.44
C ILE A 151 -9.26 7.48 -6.37
N ASP A 152 -7.97 7.27 -6.62
CA ASP A 152 -7.14 8.15 -7.44
C ASP A 152 -7.54 8.14 -8.93
N HIS A 153 -8.12 7.04 -9.41
CA HIS A 153 -8.45 6.85 -10.82
C HIS A 153 -9.94 6.88 -11.14
N PHE A 154 -10.81 6.93 -10.12
CA PHE A 154 -12.25 6.86 -10.30
C PHE A 154 -12.73 7.88 -11.34
N ASP A 155 -12.40 9.15 -11.15
CA ASP A 155 -12.75 10.19 -12.11
C ASP A 155 -11.80 10.22 -13.32
N LYS A 156 -10.49 10.00 -13.11
CA LYS A 156 -9.48 10.09 -14.19
C LYS A 156 -9.79 9.13 -15.35
N LEU A 157 -10.06 7.86 -15.05
CA LEU A 157 -10.33 6.83 -16.05
C LEU A 157 -11.71 6.95 -16.67
N ARG A 158 -12.71 7.35 -15.87
CA ARG A 158 -14.06 7.60 -16.38
C ARG A 158 -14.09 8.77 -17.36
N HIS A 159 -13.45 9.90 -17.01
CA HIS A 159 -13.32 11.03 -17.93
C HIS A 159 -12.49 10.68 -19.16
N ALA A 160 -11.44 9.87 -19.02
CA ALA A 160 -10.65 9.37 -20.15
C ALA A 160 -11.52 8.55 -21.14
N GLY A 161 -12.38 7.66 -20.64
CA GLY A 161 -13.29 6.86 -21.45
C GLY A 161 -14.38 7.72 -22.14
N ALA A 162 -15.02 8.61 -21.37
CA ALA A 162 -16.07 9.48 -21.90
C ALA A 162 -15.54 10.45 -22.97
N ALA A 163 -14.36 11.04 -22.76
CA ALA A 163 -13.73 11.92 -23.74
C ALA A 163 -13.37 11.17 -25.03
N ALA A 164 -12.87 9.94 -24.93
CA ALA A 164 -12.59 9.12 -26.10
C ALA A 164 -13.87 8.75 -26.86
N ARG A 165 -14.94 8.35 -26.18
CA ARG A 165 -16.26 8.07 -26.78
C ARG A 165 -16.80 9.27 -27.56
N GLU A 166 -16.79 10.46 -26.96
CA GLU A 166 -17.29 11.67 -27.64
C GLU A 166 -16.38 12.10 -28.79
N ALA A 167 -15.07 11.89 -28.70
CA ALA A 167 -14.13 12.15 -29.80
C ALA A 167 -14.37 11.22 -30.99
N LEU A 168 -14.62 9.93 -30.73
CA LEU A 168 -14.98 8.94 -31.76
C LEU A 168 -16.28 9.31 -32.45
N LYS A 169 -17.31 9.70 -31.68
CA LYS A 169 -18.56 10.24 -32.24
C LYS A 169 -18.32 11.52 -33.04
N ALA A 170 -17.47 12.42 -32.59
CA ALA A 170 -17.16 13.65 -33.31
C ALA A 170 -16.47 13.38 -34.66
N ALA A 171 -15.53 12.44 -34.70
CA ALA A 171 -14.90 12.00 -35.96
C ALA A 171 -15.92 11.39 -36.92
N ALA A 172 -16.78 10.48 -36.44
CA ALA A 172 -17.86 9.91 -37.25
C ALA A 172 -18.85 10.97 -37.75
N ALA A 173 -19.23 11.91 -36.89
CA ALA A 173 -20.13 13.02 -37.23
C ALA A 173 -19.55 13.91 -38.33
N ALA A 174 -18.25 14.23 -38.25
CA ALA A 174 -17.54 14.96 -39.29
C ALA A 174 -17.50 14.19 -40.61
N ARG A 175 -17.18 12.88 -40.56
CA ARG A 175 -17.13 12.00 -41.74
C ARG A 175 -18.49 11.85 -42.42
N TRP A 176 -19.56 11.85 -41.65
CA TRP A 176 -20.92 11.59 -42.12
C TRP A 176 -21.76 12.85 -42.35
N ASN A 177 -21.22 14.02 -41.99
CA ASN A 177 -21.88 15.32 -42.01
C ASN A 177 -23.22 15.32 -41.26
N VAL A 178 -23.21 14.83 -40.02
CA VAL A 178 -24.36 14.76 -39.11
C VAL A 178 -24.00 15.39 -37.75
N ALA A 179 -24.97 15.54 -36.86
CA ALA A 179 -24.73 16.09 -35.53
C ALA A 179 -24.20 15.00 -34.58
N THR A 180 -23.18 15.31 -33.76
CA THR A 180 -22.59 14.34 -32.81
C THR A 180 -23.60 13.74 -31.83
N TYR A 181 -24.61 14.53 -31.40
CA TYR A 181 -25.62 14.07 -30.45
C TYR A 181 -26.59 13.04 -31.04
N SER A 182 -26.67 12.92 -32.37
CA SER A 182 -27.53 11.93 -33.02
C SER A 182 -26.85 10.57 -33.19
N LEU A 183 -25.57 10.45 -32.83
CA LEU A 183 -24.80 9.21 -32.94
C LEU A 183 -24.82 8.42 -31.64
N GLU A 184 -24.82 7.10 -31.78
CA GLU A 184 -24.73 6.16 -30.66
C GLU A 184 -23.38 5.45 -30.70
N ALA A 185 -22.80 5.20 -29.53
CA ALA A 185 -21.57 4.44 -29.37
C ALA A 185 -21.89 3.22 -28.51
N ASN A 186 -21.60 2.02 -29.02
CA ASN A 186 -21.87 0.78 -28.32
C ASN A 186 -20.96 -0.33 -28.86
N ALA A 187 -20.41 -1.13 -27.94
CA ALA A 187 -19.58 -2.30 -28.24
C ALA A 187 -18.46 -2.01 -29.26
N GLY A 188 -17.80 -0.86 -29.14
CA GLY A 188 -16.66 -0.50 -30.00
C GLY A 188 -17.05 -0.03 -31.40
N VAL A 189 -18.31 0.33 -31.61
CA VAL A 189 -18.86 0.82 -32.88
C VAL A 189 -19.64 2.11 -32.66
N VAL A 190 -19.42 3.10 -33.51
CA VAL A 190 -20.28 4.28 -33.62
C VAL A 190 -21.32 4.04 -34.72
N THR A 191 -22.58 4.32 -34.45
CA THR A 191 -23.70 4.14 -35.39
C THR A 191 -24.50 5.43 -35.52
N ASP A 192 -24.94 5.75 -36.73
CA ASP A 192 -25.96 6.77 -37.02
C ASP A 192 -27.32 6.06 -37.16
N PRO A 193 -28.20 6.11 -36.13
CA PRO A 193 -29.47 5.39 -36.15
C PRO A 193 -30.40 5.84 -37.28
N ALA A 194 -30.27 7.08 -37.76
CA ALA A 194 -31.12 7.61 -38.82
C ALA A 194 -30.80 7.03 -40.21
N SER A 195 -29.52 6.72 -40.47
CA SER A 195 -29.08 6.18 -41.77
C SER A 195 -28.64 4.72 -41.74
N GLY A 196 -28.39 4.16 -40.55
CA GLY A 196 -27.80 2.83 -40.36
C GLY A 196 -26.30 2.75 -40.67
N ARG A 197 -25.63 3.88 -41.00
CA ARG A 197 -24.17 3.92 -41.17
C ARG A 197 -23.49 3.61 -39.84
N SER A 198 -22.39 2.85 -39.90
CA SER A 198 -21.57 2.54 -38.74
C SER A 198 -20.08 2.56 -39.10
N ALA A 199 -19.24 2.76 -38.08
CA ALA A 199 -17.79 2.62 -38.16
C ALA A 199 -17.26 2.10 -36.82
N THR A 200 -16.28 1.21 -36.88
CA THR A 200 -15.57 0.70 -35.70
C THR A 200 -14.73 1.81 -35.07
N TYR A 201 -14.39 1.65 -33.79
CA TYR A 201 -13.50 2.60 -33.12
C TYR A 201 -12.12 2.65 -33.78
N GLY A 202 -11.60 1.52 -34.25
CA GLY A 202 -10.33 1.45 -34.99
C GLY A 202 -10.35 2.29 -36.28
N GLU A 203 -11.44 2.24 -37.05
CA GLU A 203 -11.59 3.05 -38.27
C GLU A 203 -11.63 4.56 -38.01
N LEU A 204 -12.00 4.97 -36.80
CA LEU A 204 -12.14 6.38 -36.41
C LEU A 204 -10.95 6.89 -35.58
N ALA A 205 -10.10 5.99 -35.06
CA ALA A 205 -9.15 6.30 -33.99
C ALA A 205 -8.18 7.43 -34.33
N LEU A 206 -7.59 7.42 -35.52
CA LEU A 206 -6.61 8.42 -35.96
C LEU A 206 -7.24 9.81 -36.15
N GLU A 207 -8.48 9.86 -36.62
CA GLU A 207 -9.23 11.12 -36.79
C GLU A 207 -9.75 11.66 -35.44
N ALA A 208 -10.11 10.76 -34.52
CA ALA A 208 -10.69 11.08 -33.24
C ALA A 208 -9.66 11.53 -32.20
N ALA A 209 -8.45 10.96 -32.18
CA ALA A 209 -7.46 11.24 -31.15
C ALA A 209 -7.14 12.75 -30.97
N PRO A 210 -6.92 13.55 -32.03
CA PRO A 210 -6.72 15.01 -31.90
C PRO A 210 -7.93 15.81 -31.39
N LEU A 211 -9.13 15.21 -31.39
CA LEU A 211 -10.37 15.83 -30.92
C LEU A 211 -10.63 15.60 -29.43
N SER A 212 -10.01 14.59 -28.83
CA SER A 212 -10.20 14.16 -27.44
C SER A 212 -10.10 15.28 -26.39
N ALA A 213 -9.12 16.18 -26.53
CA ALA A 213 -8.94 17.30 -25.60
C ALA A 213 -9.94 18.45 -25.80
N LYS A 214 -10.76 18.41 -26.87
CA LYS A 214 -11.66 19.50 -27.29
C LYS A 214 -13.14 19.17 -27.09
N VAL A 215 -13.47 17.92 -26.79
CA VAL A 215 -14.86 17.48 -26.57
C VAL A 215 -15.28 17.65 -25.13
N GLU A 216 -16.55 17.98 -24.92
CA GLU A 216 -17.15 17.97 -23.58
C GLU A 216 -17.49 16.52 -23.21
N ALA A 217 -16.80 15.99 -22.20
CA ALA A 217 -16.97 14.62 -21.74
C ALA A 217 -17.91 14.54 -20.53
N ARG A 218 -19.16 14.12 -20.76
CA ARG A 218 -20.13 13.84 -19.69
C ARG A 218 -20.03 12.38 -19.25
N LEU A 219 -19.88 12.17 -17.95
CA LEU A 219 -19.86 10.85 -17.33
C LEU A 219 -21.28 10.26 -17.27
N LYS A 220 -21.39 8.95 -17.42
CA LYS A 220 -22.64 8.23 -17.19
C LYS A 220 -23.08 8.35 -15.72
N PRO A 221 -24.37 8.59 -15.44
CA PRO A 221 -24.87 8.47 -14.08
C PRO A 221 -24.79 6.99 -13.62
N ARG A 222 -24.71 6.78 -12.30
CA ARG A 222 -24.62 5.43 -11.71
C ARG A 222 -25.77 4.50 -12.13
N SER A 223 -26.96 5.05 -12.41
CA SER A 223 -28.12 4.29 -12.91
C SER A 223 -27.88 3.62 -14.26
N ASP A 224 -26.93 4.14 -15.03
CA ASP A 224 -26.67 3.72 -16.41
C ASP A 224 -25.44 2.80 -16.48
N TRP A 225 -24.81 2.49 -15.33
CA TRP A 225 -23.67 1.59 -15.29
C TRP A 225 -24.07 0.15 -15.63
N THR A 226 -23.32 -0.43 -16.55
CA THR A 226 -23.53 -1.78 -17.07
C THR A 226 -22.51 -2.78 -16.52
N ILE A 227 -21.30 -2.32 -16.19
CA ILE A 227 -20.15 -3.06 -15.66
C ILE A 227 -19.94 -2.71 -14.18
N LEU A 228 -19.84 -1.43 -13.85
CA LEU A 228 -19.53 -0.98 -12.49
C LEU A 228 -20.66 -1.32 -11.50
N GLY A 229 -20.29 -1.68 -10.27
CA GLY A 229 -21.22 -2.12 -9.22
C GLY A 229 -21.64 -3.59 -9.33
N LYS A 230 -21.10 -4.35 -10.29
CA LYS A 230 -21.42 -5.77 -10.51
C LYS A 230 -20.16 -6.63 -10.41
N PRO A 231 -20.28 -7.91 -9.98
CA PRO A 231 -19.18 -8.86 -10.01
C PRO A 231 -18.55 -8.97 -11.41
N GLN A 232 -17.22 -8.87 -11.50
CA GLN A 232 -16.50 -9.03 -12.77
C GLN A 232 -15.54 -10.22 -12.73
N PRO A 233 -15.45 -11.03 -13.80
CA PRO A 233 -14.36 -11.98 -13.94
C PRO A 233 -13.06 -11.22 -14.17
N ARG A 234 -12.05 -11.58 -13.39
CA ARG A 234 -10.73 -10.96 -13.49
C ARG A 234 -10.02 -11.32 -14.80
N LYS A 235 -9.58 -10.31 -15.55
CA LYS A 235 -8.92 -10.45 -16.85
C LYS A 235 -7.57 -11.18 -16.79
N ASP A 236 -6.94 -11.19 -15.63
CA ASP A 236 -5.64 -11.82 -15.39
C ASP A 236 -5.74 -13.28 -14.92
N MET A 237 -6.94 -13.80 -14.65
CA MET A 237 -7.10 -15.14 -14.07
C MET A 237 -6.69 -16.26 -15.00
N LEU A 238 -7.05 -16.19 -16.29
CA LEU A 238 -6.72 -17.26 -17.24
C LEU A 238 -5.20 -17.49 -17.28
N ALA A 239 -4.42 -16.42 -17.42
CA ALA A 239 -2.96 -16.48 -17.44
C ALA A 239 -2.39 -17.07 -16.13
N LYS A 240 -2.96 -16.71 -14.97
CA LYS A 240 -2.53 -17.24 -13.66
C LYS A 240 -2.81 -18.72 -13.49
N VAL A 241 -3.98 -19.21 -13.90
CA VAL A 241 -4.36 -20.62 -13.70
C VAL A 241 -3.77 -21.58 -14.73
N THR A 242 -3.31 -21.07 -15.88
CA THR A 242 -2.63 -21.87 -16.91
C THR A 242 -1.10 -21.84 -16.81
N GLY A 243 -0.54 -21.05 -15.89
CA GLY A 243 0.92 -20.90 -15.72
C GLY A 243 1.58 -20.11 -16.85
N ALA A 244 0.89 -19.11 -17.41
CA ALA A 244 1.49 -18.23 -18.41
C ALA A 244 2.63 -17.38 -17.79
N PRO A 245 3.68 -17.05 -18.56
CA PRO A 245 4.87 -16.34 -18.07
C PRO A 245 4.58 -14.84 -17.90
N ILE A 246 4.04 -14.44 -16.76
CA ILE A 246 3.55 -13.07 -16.53
C ILE A 246 4.20 -12.38 -15.31
N PHE A 247 4.92 -13.13 -14.47
CA PHE A 247 5.61 -12.60 -13.30
C PHE A 247 7.03 -12.14 -13.64
N GLY A 248 7.68 -11.40 -12.75
CA GLY A 248 9.03 -10.89 -13.04
C GLY A 248 10.07 -12.00 -13.16
N VAL A 249 9.88 -13.09 -12.41
CA VAL A 249 10.75 -14.27 -12.52
C VAL A 249 10.66 -14.94 -13.89
N ASP A 250 9.55 -14.74 -14.62
CA ASP A 250 9.30 -15.35 -15.93
C ASP A 250 9.97 -14.59 -17.09
N VAL A 251 10.47 -13.36 -16.86
CA VAL A 251 11.10 -12.53 -17.89
C VAL A 251 12.26 -13.27 -18.54
N ASP A 252 12.20 -13.54 -19.83
CA ASP A 252 13.26 -14.25 -20.55
C ASP A 252 13.73 -13.43 -21.75
N LEU A 253 15.02 -13.13 -21.79
CA LEU A 253 15.63 -12.25 -22.79
C LEU A 253 16.82 -12.95 -23.45
N PRO A 254 17.10 -12.69 -24.74
CA PRO A 254 18.27 -13.23 -25.42
C PRO A 254 19.58 -12.92 -24.66
N ASP A 255 20.48 -13.91 -24.64
CA ASP A 255 21.83 -13.82 -24.05
C ASP A 255 21.90 -13.42 -22.56
N MET A 256 20.79 -13.56 -21.84
CA MET A 256 20.63 -13.21 -20.42
C MET A 256 21.49 -14.07 -19.50
N LEU A 257 22.05 -13.44 -18.46
CA LEU A 257 22.68 -14.10 -17.32
C LEU A 257 21.81 -13.97 -16.08
N TYR A 258 22.12 -14.78 -15.08
CA TYR A 258 21.38 -14.87 -13.84
C TYR A 258 22.29 -14.51 -12.68
N ALA A 259 21.75 -13.79 -11.71
CA ALA A 259 22.48 -13.37 -10.54
C ALA A 259 21.74 -13.74 -9.26
N THR A 260 22.51 -13.85 -8.19
CA THR A 260 22.01 -13.88 -6.81
C THR A 260 22.94 -13.07 -5.92
N VAL A 261 22.47 -12.75 -4.71
CA VAL A 261 23.22 -11.99 -3.71
C VAL A 261 23.32 -12.77 -2.40
N ARG A 262 24.37 -12.48 -1.65
CA ARG A 262 24.46 -12.73 -0.21
C ARG A 262 24.78 -11.42 0.49
N MET A 263 23.81 -10.88 1.21
CA MET A 263 23.94 -9.61 1.91
C MET A 263 24.50 -9.81 3.33
N ASN A 264 24.96 -8.73 3.95
CA ASN A 264 25.44 -8.79 5.33
C ASN A 264 24.26 -9.14 6.25
N PRO A 265 24.37 -10.21 7.07
CA PRO A 265 23.29 -10.69 7.93
C PRO A 265 22.88 -9.70 9.03
N SER A 266 23.69 -8.68 9.29
CA SER A 266 23.40 -7.60 10.23
C SER A 266 23.10 -6.29 9.48
N PRO A 267 21.89 -5.74 9.61
CA PRO A 267 21.51 -4.51 8.92
C PRO A 267 22.47 -3.34 9.14
N GLY A 268 22.87 -2.68 8.05
CA GLY A 268 23.86 -1.59 8.09
C GLY A 268 25.32 -2.07 8.27
N GLY A 269 25.56 -3.38 8.34
CA GLY A 269 26.89 -3.97 8.38
C GLY A 269 27.64 -3.84 7.05
N ARG A 270 28.95 -4.10 7.09
CA ARG A 270 29.89 -3.92 5.96
C ARG A 270 30.56 -5.21 5.55
N VAL A 271 31.00 -5.29 4.31
CA VAL A 271 31.90 -6.36 3.84
C VAL A 271 33.33 -5.94 4.18
N ARG A 272 34.00 -6.65 5.10
CA ARG A 272 35.43 -6.41 5.40
C ARG A 272 36.31 -6.97 4.27
N SER A 273 36.03 -8.21 3.89
CA SER A 273 36.70 -8.93 2.81
C SER A 273 35.84 -10.13 2.38
N PHE A 274 36.10 -10.69 1.21
CA PHE A 274 35.53 -11.97 0.80
C PHE A 274 36.52 -12.76 -0.07
N ASP A 275 36.49 -14.09 0.04
CA ASP A 275 37.15 -15.02 -0.87
C ASP A 275 36.11 -15.70 -1.77
N GLY A 276 36.15 -15.34 -3.05
CA GLY A 276 35.30 -15.90 -4.10
C GLY A 276 36.02 -16.86 -5.05
N ASN A 277 37.24 -17.31 -4.75
CA ASN A 277 38.05 -18.10 -5.68
C ASN A 277 37.42 -19.46 -6.02
N ALA A 278 36.83 -20.13 -5.01
CA ALA A 278 36.09 -21.36 -5.22
C ALA A 278 34.89 -21.13 -6.15
N ALA A 279 34.07 -20.10 -5.88
CA ALA A 279 32.93 -19.73 -6.69
C ALA A 279 33.31 -19.41 -8.15
N ARG A 280 34.36 -18.59 -8.36
CA ARG A 280 34.86 -18.26 -9.72
C ARG A 280 35.33 -19.45 -10.53
N SER A 281 35.73 -20.54 -9.87
CA SER A 281 36.19 -21.76 -10.52
C SER A 281 35.05 -22.72 -10.86
N MET A 282 33.82 -22.45 -10.42
CA MET A 282 32.67 -23.30 -10.69
C MET A 282 32.17 -23.14 -12.13
N PRO A 283 31.75 -24.23 -12.80
CA PRO A 283 31.22 -24.15 -14.16
C PRO A 283 30.04 -23.18 -14.29
N GLY A 284 30.04 -22.37 -15.35
CA GLY A 284 28.96 -21.43 -15.66
C GLY A 284 28.97 -20.14 -14.83
N VAL A 285 29.91 -19.96 -13.89
CA VAL A 285 30.10 -18.70 -13.17
C VAL A 285 30.89 -17.72 -14.04
N GLU A 286 30.32 -16.55 -14.26
CA GLU A 286 30.90 -15.49 -15.07
C GLU A 286 31.70 -14.52 -14.20
N GLN A 287 31.09 -14.05 -13.10
CA GLN A 287 31.71 -13.07 -12.23
C GLN A 287 31.23 -13.19 -10.77
N VAL A 288 32.08 -12.70 -9.87
CA VAL A 288 31.78 -12.51 -8.45
C VAL A 288 32.17 -11.08 -8.10
N ILE A 289 31.21 -10.27 -7.65
CA ILE A 289 31.40 -8.84 -7.41
C ILE A 289 30.89 -8.43 -6.03
N ALA A 290 31.51 -7.42 -5.43
CA ALA A 290 30.98 -6.78 -4.23
C ALA A 290 29.74 -5.94 -4.57
N ILE A 291 28.79 -5.91 -3.65
CA ILE A 291 27.62 -5.02 -3.65
C ILE A 291 27.82 -3.97 -2.56
N ASP A 292 27.66 -2.71 -2.95
CA ASP A 292 27.63 -1.57 -2.05
C ASP A 292 26.49 -0.65 -2.49
N SER A 293 25.50 -0.48 -1.62
CA SER A 293 24.22 0.14 -1.93
C SER A 293 23.62 0.80 -0.68
N PRO A 294 22.74 1.81 -0.81
CA PRO A 294 21.97 2.35 0.32
C PRO A 294 21.15 1.31 1.11
N TYR A 295 20.96 0.12 0.55
CA TYR A 295 20.22 -1.00 1.16
C TYR A 295 21.12 -2.01 1.89
N GLY A 296 22.44 -1.87 1.80
CA GLY A 296 23.41 -2.74 2.48
C GLY A 296 24.61 -3.11 1.61
N GLN A 297 25.56 -3.82 2.23
CA GLN A 297 26.73 -4.38 1.56
C GLN A 297 26.67 -5.90 1.51
N GLY A 298 27.25 -6.47 0.45
CA GLY A 298 27.22 -7.91 0.22
C GLY A 298 28.09 -8.35 -0.95
N VAL A 299 27.83 -9.56 -1.44
CA VAL A 299 28.49 -10.11 -2.62
C VAL A 299 27.41 -10.65 -3.57
N ALA A 300 27.62 -10.47 -4.88
CA ALA A 300 26.80 -11.05 -5.92
C ALA A 300 27.60 -12.05 -6.76
N VAL A 301 26.92 -13.11 -7.19
CA VAL A 301 27.42 -14.07 -8.18
C VAL A 301 26.58 -13.93 -9.43
N ILE A 302 27.24 -13.89 -10.58
CA ILE A 302 26.63 -13.90 -11.91
C ILE A 302 27.00 -15.23 -12.58
N ALA A 303 26.01 -15.94 -13.12
CA ALA A 303 26.17 -17.23 -13.78
C ALA A 303 25.19 -17.40 -14.96
N ASP A 304 25.38 -18.46 -15.74
CA ASP A 304 24.54 -18.77 -16.91
C ASP A 304 23.17 -19.41 -16.57
N ASN A 305 22.89 -19.68 -15.29
CA ASN A 305 21.55 -20.01 -14.77
C ASN A 305 21.44 -19.76 -13.26
N THR A 306 20.20 -19.65 -12.77
CA THR A 306 19.89 -19.36 -11.36
C THR A 306 20.45 -20.41 -10.40
N TRP A 307 20.36 -21.71 -10.73
CA TRP A 307 20.83 -22.77 -9.84
C TRP A 307 22.35 -22.71 -9.62
N ARG A 308 23.12 -22.44 -10.68
CA ARG A 308 24.58 -22.25 -10.57
C ARG A 308 24.93 -20.99 -9.81
N ALA A 309 24.19 -19.90 -9.99
CA ALA A 309 24.37 -18.69 -9.18
C ALA A 309 24.18 -18.99 -7.69
N PHE A 310 23.12 -19.71 -7.32
CA PHE A 310 22.85 -20.14 -5.94
C PHE A 310 23.93 -21.05 -5.39
N LYS A 311 24.41 -22.02 -6.17
CA LYS A 311 25.48 -22.91 -5.69
C LYS A 311 26.84 -22.24 -5.57
N ALA A 312 27.13 -21.27 -6.41
CA ALA A 312 28.38 -20.54 -6.34
C ALA A 312 28.40 -19.49 -5.22
N ILE A 313 27.27 -18.87 -4.86
CA ILE A 313 27.25 -17.92 -3.71
C ILE A 313 27.48 -18.64 -2.37
N GLU A 314 27.02 -19.90 -2.25
CA GLU A 314 27.28 -20.77 -1.10
C GLU A 314 28.79 -21.05 -0.90
N ALA A 315 29.58 -21.05 -1.99
CA ALA A 315 31.01 -21.33 -1.96
C ALA A 315 31.88 -20.12 -1.58
N ILE A 316 31.29 -18.94 -1.34
CA ILE A 316 32.02 -17.72 -0.97
C ILE A 316 32.18 -17.66 0.55
N THR A 317 33.40 -17.39 1.02
CA THR A 317 33.62 -17.01 2.43
C THR A 317 33.65 -15.49 2.53
N VAL A 318 32.87 -14.89 3.43
CA VAL A 318 32.84 -13.44 3.63
C VAL A 318 33.15 -13.15 5.09
N GLU A 319 34.05 -12.19 5.33
CA GLU A 319 34.28 -11.60 6.64
C GLU A 319 33.40 -10.36 6.77
N TRP A 320 32.47 -10.42 7.71
CA TRP A 320 31.50 -9.36 7.96
C TRP A 320 31.96 -8.42 9.07
N GLU A 321 31.63 -7.14 8.94
CA GLU A 321 31.52 -6.22 10.05
C GLU A 321 30.04 -6.06 10.38
N MET A 322 29.65 -6.32 11.64
CA MET A 322 28.24 -6.22 12.06
C MET A 322 27.77 -4.76 12.04
N GLY A 323 26.48 -4.58 11.79
CA GLY A 323 25.87 -3.26 11.73
C GLY A 323 25.68 -2.62 13.10
N PRO A 324 25.26 -1.34 13.14
CA PRO A 324 25.10 -0.57 14.37
C PRO A 324 23.78 -0.87 15.10
N ILE A 325 23.13 -2.01 14.85
CA ILE A 325 21.87 -2.37 15.50
C ILE A 325 22.13 -2.97 16.89
N PRO A 326 21.16 -2.89 17.83
CA PRO A 326 21.22 -3.63 19.09
C PRO A 326 21.40 -5.14 18.86
N ALA A 327 22.04 -5.81 19.82
CA ALA A 327 22.40 -7.21 19.67
C ALA A 327 21.19 -8.14 19.74
N SER A 328 20.12 -7.78 20.46
CA SER A 328 18.97 -8.66 20.66
C SER A 328 17.63 -7.94 20.61
N THR A 329 16.55 -8.68 20.35
CA THR A 329 15.18 -8.16 20.46
C THR A 329 14.91 -7.55 21.84
N THR A 330 15.44 -8.13 22.92
CA THR A 330 15.27 -7.60 24.29
C THR A 330 15.91 -6.20 24.46
N GLU A 331 17.07 -5.96 23.85
CA GLU A 331 17.67 -4.62 23.85
C GLU A 331 16.83 -3.62 23.05
N MET A 332 16.25 -4.06 21.93
CA MET A 332 15.33 -3.23 21.14
C MET A 332 14.06 -2.89 21.93
N GLU A 333 13.46 -3.85 22.63
CA GLU A 333 12.31 -3.64 23.54
C GLU A 333 12.63 -2.62 24.64
N ALA A 334 13.85 -2.66 25.20
CA ALA A 334 14.31 -1.69 26.20
C ALA A 334 14.38 -0.26 25.63
N LEU A 335 14.82 -0.08 24.37
CA LEU A 335 14.81 1.23 23.70
C LEU A 335 13.38 1.77 23.52
N HIS A 336 12.42 0.91 23.18
CA HIS A 336 11.01 1.31 23.06
C HIS A 336 10.42 1.73 24.41
N THR A 337 10.77 1.01 25.47
CA THR A 337 10.36 1.35 26.84
C THR A 337 10.95 2.69 27.28
N ALA A 338 12.25 2.90 27.05
CA ALA A 338 12.92 4.17 27.32
C ALA A 338 12.29 5.33 26.55
N ALA A 339 11.88 5.12 25.30
CA ALA A 339 11.15 6.12 24.53
C ALA A 339 9.79 6.46 25.17
N LEU A 340 8.99 5.45 25.58
CA LEU A 340 7.71 5.67 26.27
C LEU A 340 7.84 6.47 27.57
N ASP A 341 8.93 6.25 28.31
CA ASP A 341 9.23 6.93 29.57
C ASP A 341 9.85 8.33 29.39
N GLY A 342 10.29 8.64 28.16
CA GLY A 342 10.89 9.94 27.81
C GLY A 342 9.88 11.08 27.70
N THR A 343 10.39 12.29 27.47
CA THR A 343 9.59 13.50 27.30
C THR A 343 9.30 13.85 25.84
N ASP A 344 10.10 13.33 24.91
CA ASP A 344 9.96 13.64 23.49
C ASP A 344 8.77 12.90 22.89
N SER A 345 7.82 13.66 22.36
CA SER A 345 6.63 13.13 21.70
C SER A 345 6.05 14.14 20.69
N PHE A 346 5.13 13.66 19.88
CA PHE A 346 4.25 14.51 19.08
C PHE A 346 2.82 13.97 19.15
N SER A 347 1.84 14.86 19.08
CA SER A 347 0.42 14.49 19.02
C SER A 347 -0.18 15.06 17.75
N LEU A 348 -1.04 14.29 17.09
CA LEU A 348 -1.74 14.72 15.86
C LEU A 348 -3.20 15.08 16.10
N ARG A 349 -3.74 14.70 17.26
CA ARG A 349 -5.08 15.04 17.72
C ARG A 349 -5.11 15.09 19.23
N THR A 350 -5.66 16.18 19.76
CA THR A 350 -6.00 16.33 21.17
C THR A 350 -7.40 16.91 21.25
N LEU A 351 -8.29 16.21 21.97
CA LEU A 351 -9.64 16.66 22.28
C LEU A 351 -9.74 16.94 23.77
N GLY A 352 -10.46 18.01 24.12
CA GLY A 352 -10.64 18.41 25.51
C GLY A 352 -9.31 18.72 26.23
N ASP A 353 -9.29 18.48 27.54
CA ASP A 353 -8.10 18.56 28.38
C ASP A 353 -7.94 17.25 29.18
N PRO A 354 -7.41 16.19 28.54
CA PRO A 354 -7.31 14.90 29.18
C PRO A 354 -6.37 14.94 30.40
N ASP A 355 -5.33 15.77 30.39
CA ASP A 355 -4.39 15.85 31.52
C ASP A 355 -5.08 16.34 32.79
N LEU A 356 -5.97 17.33 32.69
CA LEU A 356 -6.80 17.76 33.82
C LEU A 356 -7.72 16.64 34.32
N VAL A 357 -8.36 15.89 33.42
CA VAL A 357 -9.24 14.78 33.82
C VAL A 357 -8.48 13.68 34.57
N PHE A 358 -7.24 13.38 34.18
CA PHE A 358 -6.40 12.40 34.88
C PHE A 358 -5.90 12.91 36.23
N ALA A 359 -5.62 14.21 36.38
CA ALA A 359 -5.15 14.79 37.64
C ALA A 359 -6.17 14.61 38.78
N ASP A 360 -7.47 14.65 38.45
CA ASP A 360 -8.58 14.54 39.39
C ASP A 360 -9.16 13.12 39.51
N ALA A 361 -8.64 12.14 38.75
CA ALA A 361 -9.23 10.81 38.67
C ALA A 361 -8.91 9.94 39.90
N ALA A 362 -9.94 9.35 40.50
CA ALA A 362 -9.80 8.34 41.53
C ALA A 362 -9.24 7.03 40.93
N ARG A 363 -8.40 6.32 41.68
CA ARG A 363 -7.64 5.16 41.20
C ARG A 363 -8.54 4.01 40.71
N GLU A 364 -9.68 3.83 41.34
CA GLU A 364 -10.70 2.82 41.01
C GLU A 364 -11.36 3.04 39.63
N ASN A 365 -11.28 4.26 39.09
CA ASN A 365 -11.82 4.61 37.78
C ASN A 365 -10.75 4.55 36.68
N LEU A 366 -9.52 4.16 37.01
CA LEU A 366 -8.42 4.08 36.06
C LEU A 366 -8.33 2.69 35.44
N VAL A 367 -8.18 2.66 34.11
CA VAL A 367 -7.83 1.45 33.35
C VAL A 367 -6.51 1.73 32.66
N GLU A 368 -5.54 0.82 32.78
CA GLU A 368 -4.20 0.97 32.20
C GLU A 368 -3.74 -0.33 31.55
N ALA A 369 -3.06 -0.22 30.41
CA ALA A 369 -2.52 -1.36 29.69
C ALA A 369 -1.28 -0.98 28.87
N GLU A 370 -0.36 -1.94 28.75
CA GLU A 370 0.73 -1.90 27.78
C GLU A 370 0.59 -3.05 26.79
N TYR A 371 1.00 -2.80 25.54
CA TYR A 371 0.95 -3.74 24.44
C TYR A 371 2.26 -3.77 23.67
N ASP A 372 2.59 -4.94 23.12
CA ASP A 372 3.82 -5.18 22.38
C ASP A 372 3.50 -5.90 21.06
N VAL A 373 4.10 -5.44 19.96
CA VAL A 373 4.03 -6.12 18.66
C VAL A 373 5.44 -6.32 18.08
N PRO A 374 5.72 -7.45 17.40
CA PRO A 374 7.04 -7.76 16.89
C PRO A 374 7.29 -7.06 15.55
N PHE A 375 8.51 -7.19 15.01
CA PHE A 375 8.73 -6.98 13.58
C PHE A 375 8.00 -8.05 12.77
N LEU A 376 7.56 -7.73 11.56
CA LEU A 376 7.00 -8.71 10.62
C LEU A 376 7.64 -8.59 9.23
N SER A 377 7.93 -9.73 8.62
CA SER A 377 8.22 -9.82 7.20
C SER A 377 6.91 -9.85 6.39
N HIS A 378 6.97 -9.36 5.15
CA HIS A 378 5.84 -9.42 4.22
C HIS A 378 5.54 -10.84 3.74
N ALA A 379 6.59 -11.67 3.70
CA ALA A 379 6.57 -13.06 3.25
C ALA A 379 5.82 -13.29 1.91
N THR A 380 6.10 -12.47 0.89
CA THR A 380 5.52 -12.63 -0.46
C THR A 380 5.80 -14.03 -1.02
N MET A 381 4.90 -14.62 -1.81
CA MET A 381 5.13 -15.98 -2.34
C MET A 381 6.27 -16.00 -3.38
N GLU A 382 6.33 -14.99 -4.25
CA GLU A 382 7.45 -14.75 -5.14
C GLU A 382 8.54 -13.96 -4.39
N PRO A 383 9.76 -14.53 -4.20
CA PRO A 383 10.89 -13.79 -3.65
C PRO A 383 11.29 -12.61 -4.54
N MET A 384 12.06 -11.69 -3.97
CA MET A 384 12.51 -10.52 -4.72
C MET A 384 13.32 -10.90 -5.97
N ASN A 385 12.97 -10.26 -7.09
CA ASN A 385 13.62 -10.46 -8.38
C ASN A 385 13.45 -9.21 -9.26
N ALA A 386 14.41 -8.98 -10.13
CA ALA A 386 14.35 -8.00 -11.21
C ALA A 386 15.30 -8.40 -12.33
N THR A 387 14.94 -8.05 -13.56
CA THR A 387 15.84 -8.16 -14.71
C THR A 387 16.23 -6.77 -15.16
N ALA A 388 17.52 -6.53 -15.40
CA ALA A 388 18.01 -5.23 -15.87
C ALA A 388 18.95 -5.40 -17.07
N LEU A 389 18.84 -4.49 -18.03
CA LEU A 389 19.75 -4.33 -19.16
C LEU A 389 20.27 -2.90 -19.14
N VAL A 390 21.60 -2.75 -19.08
CA VAL A 390 22.27 -1.45 -19.22
C VAL A 390 23.09 -1.50 -20.50
N THR A 391 22.83 -0.59 -21.43
CA THR A 391 23.62 -0.40 -22.65
C THR A 391 24.47 0.87 -22.53
N ASP A 392 25.09 1.30 -23.64
CA ASP A 392 25.78 2.58 -23.69
C ASP A 392 24.82 3.77 -23.89
N THR A 393 23.55 3.52 -24.20
CA THR A 393 22.58 4.57 -24.54
C THR A 393 21.34 4.57 -23.66
N ASP A 394 20.95 3.42 -23.10
CA ASP A 394 19.67 3.22 -22.44
C ASP A 394 19.76 2.21 -21.29
N VAL A 395 18.76 2.27 -20.40
CA VAL A 395 18.54 1.32 -19.30
C VAL A 395 17.13 0.77 -19.39
N GLU A 396 17.00 -0.55 -19.34
CA GLU A 396 15.70 -1.22 -19.25
C GLU A 396 15.66 -2.09 -17.99
N VAL A 397 14.53 -2.03 -17.28
CA VAL A 397 14.31 -2.79 -16.04
C VAL A 397 12.94 -3.46 -16.10
N TRP A 398 12.90 -4.78 -15.99
CA TRP A 398 11.68 -5.55 -15.80
C TRP A 398 11.59 -5.98 -14.34
N ALA A 399 10.55 -5.52 -13.64
CA ALA A 399 10.43 -5.74 -12.20
C ALA A 399 8.97 -5.88 -11.76
N PRO A 400 8.65 -6.87 -10.89
CA PRO A 400 7.39 -6.87 -10.16
C PRO A 400 7.47 -5.78 -9.09
N ASN A 401 6.91 -4.60 -9.34
CA ASN A 401 7.12 -3.42 -8.50
C ASN A 401 5.82 -2.63 -8.26
N GLN A 402 5.78 -1.89 -7.16
CA GLN A 402 4.70 -0.97 -6.80
C GLN A 402 5.04 0.49 -7.13
N GLY A 403 6.28 0.81 -7.50
CA GLY A 403 6.77 2.18 -7.65
C GLY A 403 7.74 2.32 -8.83
N PRO A 404 7.25 2.32 -10.08
CA PRO A 404 8.15 2.29 -11.25
C PRO A 404 8.97 3.56 -11.38
N THR A 405 8.42 4.71 -10.96
CA THR A 405 9.18 5.97 -10.91
C THR A 405 10.28 5.94 -9.84
N ILE A 406 10.09 5.23 -8.72
CA ILE A 406 11.13 5.06 -7.69
C ILE A 406 12.29 4.22 -8.26
N ILE A 407 12.00 3.16 -9.01
CA ILE A 407 13.02 2.38 -9.73
C ILE A 407 13.73 3.26 -10.77
N GLN A 408 13.00 4.11 -11.50
CA GLN A 408 13.59 5.05 -12.46
C GLN A 408 14.59 6.00 -11.78
N TYR A 409 14.25 6.56 -10.61
CA TYR A 409 15.18 7.37 -9.81
C TYR A 409 16.42 6.58 -9.36
N ALA A 410 16.23 5.32 -8.92
CA ALA A 410 17.35 4.46 -8.53
C ALA A 410 18.28 4.18 -9.73
N ALA A 411 17.71 3.86 -10.90
CA ALA A 411 18.45 3.64 -12.13
C ALA A 411 19.24 4.90 -12.55
N ALA A 412 18.62 6.07 -12.52
CA ALA A 412 19.27 7.34 -12.84
C ALA A 412 20.46 7.62 -11.91
N ARG A 413 20.28 7.40 -10.61
CA ARG A 413 21.34 7.54 -9.60
C ARG A 413 22.51 6.58 -9.83
N ILE A 414 22.25 5.33 -10.21
CA ILE A 414 23.28 4.30 -10.38
C ILE A 414 24.06 4.52 -11.69
N THR A 415 23.35 4.86 -12.76
CA THR A 415 23.90 4.82 -14.13
C THR A 415 24.28 6.20 -14.67
N GLY A 416 23.70 7.28 -14.12
CA GLY A 416 23.85 8.64 -14.60
C GLY A 416 22.97 8.99 -15.81
N PHE A 417 22.12 8.08 -16.28
CA PHE A 417 21.19 8.36 -17.38
C PHE A 417 20.03 9.27 -16.94
N GLU A 418 19.59 10.11 -17.88
CA GLU A 418 18.35 10.88 -17.76
C GLU A 418 17.13 9.95 -17.78
N HIS A 419 16.02 10.39 -17.18
CA HIS A 419 14.81 9.56 -17.01
C HIS A 419 14.22 9.04 -18.33
N ASP A 420 14.32 9.79 -19.43
CA ASP A 420 13.81 9.40 -20.76
C ASP A 420 14.62 8.27 -21.42
N LYS A 421 15.83 7.98 -20.90
CA LYS A 421 16.68 6.85 -21.27
C LYS A 421 16.47 5.62 -20.38
N ILE A 422 15.54 5.69 -19.44
CA ILE A 422 15.29 4.63 -18.46
C ILE A 422 13.85 4.14 -18.62
N LYS A 423 13.70 2.91 -19.10
CA LYS A 423 12.42 2.23 -19.25
C LYS A 423 12.23 1.23 -18.11
N VAL A 424 11.08 1.32 -17.44
CA VAL A 424 10.67 0.38 -16.39
C VAL A 424 9.41 -0.37 -16.85
N HIS A 425 9.55 -1.68 -17.00
CA HIS A 425 8.49 -2.62 -17.37
C HIS A 425 7.96 -3.29 -16.09
N THR A 426 6.79 -2.85 -15.63
CA THR A 426 6.14 -3.47 -14.47
C THR A 426 5.46 -4.78 -14.87
N THR A 427 5.94 -5.90 -14.33
CA THR A 427 5.33 -7.23 -14.50
C THR A 427 4.22 -7.47 -13.47
N PHE A 428 3.54 -8.62 -13.53
CA PHE A 428 2.69 -9.05 -12.41
C PHE A 428 3.55 -9.41 -11.21
N LEU A 429 2.99 -9.25 -10.00
CA LEU A 429 3.66 -9.51 -8.73
C LEU A 429 3.10 -10.78 -8.08
N GLY A 430 3.97 -11.69 -7.61
CA GLY A 430 3.59 -12.82 -6.77
C GLY A 430 3.46 -12.45 -5.29
N GLY A 431 2.73 -11.37 -5.02
CA GLY A 431 2.60 -10.73 -3.71
C GLY A 431 3.48 -9.48 -3.60
N GLY A 432 2.94 -8.43 -2.97
CA GLY A 432 3.63 -7.18 -2.68
C GLY A 432 3.52 -6.80 -1.22
N PHE A 433 2.29 -6.57 -0.73
CA PHE A 433 1.99 -6.24 0.68
C PHE A 433 2.81 -5.05 1.24
N GLY A 434 3.37 -4.21 0.36
CA GLY A 434 4.29 -3.13 0.70
C GLY A 434 5.77 -3.46 0.46
N ARG A 435 6.18 -4.74 0.41
CA ARG A 435 7.57 -5.18 0.13
C ARG A 435 8.13 -4.66 -1.19
N ARG A 436 7.28 -4.57 -2.21
CA ARG A 436 7.67 -4.25 -3.60
C ARG A 436 7.55 -2.77 -3.96
N ILE A 437 7.31 -1.91 -2.98
CA ILE A 437 7.57 -0.47 -3.13
C ILE A 437 9.05 -0.14 -2.92
N GLU A 438 9.76 -1.02 -2.22
CA GLU A 438 11.20 -1.00 -2.04
C GLU A 438 11.90 -1.26 -3.38
N PRO A 439 12.90 -0.47 -3.78
CA PRO A 439 13.62 -0.69 -5.02
C PRO A 439 14.93 -1.46 -4.82
N ASP A 440 15.19 -2.03 -3.64
CA ASP A 440 16.45 -2.70 -3.26
C ASP A 440 16.86 -3.79 -4.26
N TYR A 441 15.94 -4.67 -4.61
CA TYR A 441 16.18 -5.74 -5.57
C TYR A 441 16.42 -5.22 -7.00
N ALA A 442 15.76 -4.14 -7.40
CA ALA A 442 16.00 -3.50 -8.69
C ALA A 442 17.35 -2.75 -8.69
N ASP A 443 17.68 -2.04 -7.61
CA ASP A 443 18.96 -1.35 -7.41
C ASP A 443 20.13 -2.34 -7.56
N TYR A 444 20.04 -3.51 -6.91
CA TYR A 444 21.05 -4.56 -7.05
C TYR A 444 21.14 -5.07 -8.50
N ALA A 445 20.01 -5.39 -9.14
CA ALA A 445 19.99 -5.85 -10.52
C ALA A 445 20.64 -4.84 -11.48
N ILE A 446 20.33 -3.55 -11.33
CA ILE A 446 20.88 -2.45 -12.15
C ILE A 446 22.38 -2.31 -11.92
N ARG A 447 22.86 -2.35 -10.66
CA ARG A 447 24.30 -2.28 -10.35
C ARG A 447 25.07 -3.45 -10.96
N ILE A 448 24.50 -4.65 -10.90
CA ILE A 448 25.10 -5.84 -11.49
C ILE A 448 25.13 -5.71 -13.03
N ALA A 449 24.01 -5.30 -13.65
CA ALA A 449 23.91 -5.07 -15.09
C ALA A 449 24.86 -3.97 -15.59
N GLN A 450 25.09 -2.91 -14.80
CA GLN A 450 26.08 -1.86 -15.10
C GLN A 450 27.51 -2.41 -15.21
N ARG A 451 27.84 -3.50 -14.51
CA ARG A 451 29.14 -4.19 -14.61
C ARG A 451 29.22 -5.15 -15.78
N MET A 452 28.07 -5.51 -16.35
CA MET A 452 27.88 -6.49 -17.43
C MET A 452 27.21 -5.83 -18.64
N LYS A 453 27.59 -4.58 -18.95
CA LYS A 453 26.96 -3.77 -20.01
C LYS A 453 26.73 -4.56 -21.30
N GLY A 454 25.55 -4.38 -21.89
CA GLY A 454 25.14 -5.02 -23.13
C GLY A 454 24.56 -6.44 -22.96
N ARG A 455 24.50 -6.99 -21.74
CA ARG A 455 23.86 -8.27 -21.45
C ARG A 455 22.77 -8.12 -20.39
N PRO A 456 21.55 -8.67 -20.60
CA PRO A 456 20.53 -8.67 -19.56
C PRO A 456 20.93 -9.51 -18.35
N ILE A 457 20.67 -9.01 -17.14
CA ILE A 457 20.91 -9.73 -15.89
C ILE A 457 19.60 -9.90 -15.13
N LYS A 458 19.17 -11.15 -14.90
CA LYS A 458 18.08 -11.48 -13.98
C LYS A 458 18.63 -11.76 -12.59
N LEU A 459 18.39 -10.86 -11.65
CA LEU A 459 18.64 -11.10 -10.23
C LEU A 459 17.47 -11.85 -9.61
N VAL A 460 17.76 -12.93 -8.89
CA VAL A 460 16.79 -13.68 -8.08
C VAL A 460 17.36 -13.87 -6.68
N TRP A 461 16.56 -13.51 -5.67
CA TRP A 461 16.91 -13.74 -4.27
C TRP A 461 16.44 -15.14 -3.85
N THR A 462 17.16 -15.76 -2.92
CA THR A 462 16.61 -16.90 -2.19
C THR A 462 15.52 -16.42 -1.23
N ARG A 463 14.70 -17.34 -0.73
CA ARG A 463 13.70 -17.00 0.30
C ARG A 463 14.38 -16.48 1.56
N GLU A 464 15.48 -17.11 1.94
CA GLU A 464 16.26 -16.78 3.12
C GLU A 464 16.81 -15.37 3.04
N GLU A 465 17.35 -14.96 1.88
CA GLU A 465 17.82 -13.57 1.68
C GLU A 465 16.66 -12.58 1.76
N ASP A 466 15.51 -12.85 1.14
CA ASP A 466 14.34 -11.95 1.18
C ASP A 466 13.78 -11.78 2.59
N MET A 467 13.67 -12.88 3.35
CA MET A 467 13.08 -12.84 4.68
C MET A 467 14.00 -12.19 5.73
N THR A 468 15.32 -12.34 5.59
CA THR A 468 16.32 -11.82 6.54
C THR A 468 16.82 -10.41 6.22
N HIS A 469 16.54 -9.87 5.02
CA HIS A 469 17.03 -8.54 4.60
C HIS A 469 15.95 -7.58 4.09
N GLY A 470 14.69 -7.99 4.02
CA GLY A 470 13.59 -7.08 3.70
C GLY A 470 13.38 -6.06 4.83
N PRO A 471 13.02 -4.80 4.52
CA PRO A 471 12.59 -3.86 5.56
C PRO A 471 11.29 -4.37 6.20
N TYR A 472 11.23 -4.37 7.52
CA TYR A 472 10.15 -5.01 8.27
C TYR A 472 8.98 -4.07 8.56
N ARG A 473 7.78 -4.62 8.80
CA ARG A 473 6.78 -3.92 9.63
C ARG A 473 7.46 -3.58 10.95
N PRO A 474 7.46 -2.32 11.41
CA PRO A 474 8.17 -1.97 12.63
C PRO A 474 7.56 -2.71 13.83
N MET A 475 8.42 -3.13 14.76
CA MET A 475 7.98 -3.42 16.12
C MET A 475 7.48 -2.13 16.78
N ALA A 476 6.58 -2.26 17.75
CA ALA A 476 6.06 -1.12 18.49
C ALA A 476 5.67 -1.53 19.91
N LYS A 477 5.77 -0.56 20.83
CA LYS A 477 5.25 -0.68 22.19
C LYS A 477 4.28 0.47 22.45
N SER A 478 3.12 0.15 23.00
CA SER A 478 2.09 1.14 23.30
C SER A 478 1.69 1.10 24.76
N ARG A 479 1.42 2.27 25.35
CA ARG A 479 0.91 2.42 26.72
C ARG A 479 -0.37 3.25 26.67
N TYR A 480 -1.46 2.72 27.21
CA TYR A 480 -2.75 3.41 27.28
C TYR A 480 -3.24 3.52 28.71
N LYS A 481 -3.97 4.60 28.97
CA LYS A 481 -4.73 4.81 30.19
C LYS A 481 -6.06 5.46 29.89
N ALA A 482 -7.08 5.14 30.68
CA ALA A 482 -8.40 5.71 30.59
C ALA A 482 -8.94 6.09 31.99
N VAL A 483 -9.77 7.12 32.02
CA VAL A 483 -10.63 7.46 33.17
C VAL A 483 -12.06 7.09 32.82
N LEU A 484 -12.70 6.27 33.66
CA LEU A 484 -14.11 5.95 33.54
C LEU A 484 -14.98 7.01 34.26
N ASP A 485 -16.14 7.32 33.69
CA ASP A 485 -17.17 8.11 34.33
C ASP A 485 -18.00 7.28 35.32
N GLN A 486 -18.96 7.93 35.99
CA GLN A 486 -19.87 7.29 36.94
C GLN A 486 -20.78 6.19 36.34
N ASN A 487 -20.88 6.12 35.00
CA ASN A 487 -21.61 5.09 34.28
C ASN A 487 -20.66 4.00 33.73
N GLY A 488 -19.37 4.03 34.05
CA GLY A 488 -18.37 3.11 33.54
C GLY A 488 -17.94 3.37 32.09
N LYS A 489 -18.21 4.55 31.53
CA LYS A 489 -17.88 4.92 30.14
C LYS A 489 -16.57 5.72 30.08
N PRO A 490 -15.82 5.70 28.96
CA PRO A 490 -14.57 6.45 28.87
C PRO A 490 -14.82 7.96 28.89
N LYS A 491 -14.40 8.63 29.97
CA LYS A 491 -14.38 10.09 30.09
C LYS A 491 -13.13 10.70 29.46
N ALA A 492 -12.00 10.03 29.62
CA ALA A 492 -10.72 10.42 29.03
C ALA A 492 -9.90 9.21 28.61
N VAL A 493 -9.14 9.33 27.52
CA VAL A 493 -8.13 8.36 27.08
C VAL A 493 -6.85 9.09 26.70
N ILE A 494 -5.73 8.64 27.27
CA ILE A 494 -4.39 9.02 26.83
C ILE A 494 -3.66 7.74 26.41
N GLY A 495 -3.10 7.75 25.20
CA GLY A 495 -2.23 6.68 24.71
C GLY A 495 -0.86 7.23 24.30
N SER A 496 0.13 6.36 24.27
CA SER A 496 1.43 6.66 23.68
C SER A 496 1.97 5.45 22.93
N VAL A 497 2.57 5.67 21.77
CA VAL A 497 3.11 4.64 20.88
C VAL A 497 4.57 4.94 20.60
N ALA A 498 5.46 4.01 20.93
CA ALA A 498 6.88 4.05 20.59
C ALA A 498 7.16 3.10 19.42
N SER A 499 7.76 3.61 18.34
CA SER A 499 8.16 2.82 17.17
C SER A 499 9.15 3.57 16.27
N PRO A 500 9.98 2.89 15.46
CA PRO A 500 10.76 3.55 14.40
C PRO A 500 9.87 4.22 13.34
N SER A 501 10.33 5.32 12.76
CA SER A 501 9.60 6.03 11.71
C SER A 501 9.75 5.34 10.36
N VAL A 502 8.64 4.81 9.83
CA VAL A 502 8.58 4.18 8.50
C VAL A 502 8.88 5.20 7.41
N ILE A 503 8.35 6.42 7.52
CA ILE A 503 8.56 7.46 6.51
C ILE A 503 10.04 7.88 6.44
N ALA A 504 10.67 8.11 7.59
CA ALA A 504 12.09 8.46 7.64
C ALA A 504 12.98 7.34 7.09
N SER A 505 12.70 6.08 7.47
CA SER A 505 13.41 4.91 6.98
C SER A 505 13.27 4.74 5.46
N ALA A 506 12.04 4.73 4.93
CA ALA A 506 11.78 4.48 3.52
C ALA A 506 12.30 5.62 2.63
N LEU A 507 11.98 6.88 2.95
CA LEU A 507 12.40 8.01 2.12
C LEU A 507 13.92 8.23 2.16
N GLY A 508 14.56 8.01 3.31
CA GLY A 508 16.02 8.07 3.43
C GLY A 508 16.72 7.05 2.52
N ARG A 509 16.09 5.89 2.29
CA ARG A 509 16.60 4.86 1.37
C ARG A 509 16.24 5.14 -0.09
N TYR A 510 15.04 5.65 -0.39
CA TYR A 510 14.61 5.96 -1.77
C TYR A 510 15.35 7.15 -2.35
N PHE A 511 15.44 8.23 -1.57
CA PHE A 511 15.99 9.52 -1.96
C PHE A 511 17.09 9.96 -0.98
N PRO A 512 18.28 9.33 -1.02
CA PRO A 512 19.38 9.68 -0.12
C PRO A 512 19.70 11.17 -0.16
N GLY A 513 19.82 11.79 1.02
CA GLY A 513 20.08 13.22 1.17
C GLY A 513 18.84 14.10 1.25
N LEU A 514 17.63 13.55 1.07
CA LEU A 514 16.39 14.27 1.38
C LEU A 514 16.23 14.37 2.91
N PRO A 515 16.22 15.58 3.51
CA PRO A 515 16.00 15.71 4.94
C PRO A 515 14.56 15.32 5.27
N VAL A 516 14.40 14.29 6.11
CA VAL A 516 13.09 13.87 6.62
C VAL A 516 13.01 14.25 8.10
N GLY A 517 12.21 15.27 8.40
CA GLY A 517 11.99 15.77 9.76
C GLY A 517 10.51 15.93 10.07
N GLY A 518 10.21 16.28 11.32
CA GLY A 518 8.83 16.50 11.77
C GLY A 518 8.08 15.21 12.16
N PRO A 519 6.80 15.32 12.54
CA PRO A 519 5.99 14.18 12.96
C PRO A 519 5.79 13.15 11.84
N ASP A 520 5.63 11.88 12.20
CA ASP A 520 5.29 10.80 11.27
C ASP A 520 3.87 10.31 11.57
N ASN A 521 2.91 10.68 10.71
CA ASN A 521 1.51 10.27 10.88
C ASN A 521 1.32 8.76 10.85
N SER A 522 2.09 8.06 10.01
CA SER A 522 1.97 6.61 9.85
C SER A 522 2.33 5.83 11.11
N LEU A 523 3.00 6.46 12.08
CA LEU A 523 3.29 5.88 13.39
C LEU A 523 2.04 5.80 14.27
N LEU A 524 1.07 6.72 14.11
CA LEU A 524 -0.12 6.84 14.95
C LEU A 524 -1.42 6.39 14.27
N ASP A 525 -1.43 6.30 12.93
CA ASP A 525 -2.55 5.81 12.13
C ASP A 525 -3.16 4.53 12.73
N GLY A 526 -4.47 4.51 12.93
CA GLY A 526 -5.19 3.39 13.56
C GLY A 526 -5.43 3.55 15.07
N ALA A 527 -4.76 4.49 15.72
CA ALA A 527 -5.06 4.89 17.10
C ALA A 527 -5.67 6.30 17.13
N TYR A 528 -4.91 7.34 16.81
CA TYR A 528 -5.35 8.73 17.05
C TYR A 528 -6.58 9.15 16.23
N ASN A 529 -6.76 8.53 15.07
CA ASN A 529 -7.75 8.91 14.05
C ASN A 529 -8.96 7.98 14.00
N GLN A 530 -9.27 7.27 15.10
CA GLN A 530 -10.50 6.51 15.19
C GLN A 530 -11.70 7.41 15.61
N PRO A 531 -12.91 7.17 15.07
CA PRO A 531 -14.10 8.01 15.21
C PRO A 531 -14.89 7.85 16.52
N TYR A 532 -14.26 7.37 17.60
CA TYR A 532 -14.91 7.24 18.89
C TYR A 532 -15.16 8.60 19.53
N ALA A 533 -16.40 8.86 19.94
CA ALA A 533 -16.83 10.06 20.64
C ALA A 533 -16.38 10.03 22.11
N ILE A 534 -15.08 10.20 22.35
CA ILE A 534 -14.48 10.35 23.67
C ILE A 534 -14.08 11.82 23.83
N GLU A 535 -14.66 12.48 24.84
CA GLU A 535 -14.56 13.94 25.02
C GLU A 535 -13.11 14.41 25.21
N ASN A 536 -12.34 13.66 25.99
CA ASN A 536 -10.94 13.99 26.30
C ASN A 536 -10.03 12.90 25.76
N TYR A 537 -9.31 13.17 24.66
CA TYR A 537 -8.62 12.13 23.91
C TYR A 537 -7.29 12.64 23.35
N ARG A 538 -6.21 11.91 23.59
CA ARG A 538 -4.90 12.18 22.98
C ARG A 538 -4.11 10.89 22.80
N ILE A 539 -3.47 10.72 21.65
CA ILE A 539 -2.45 9.68 21.43
C ILE A 539 -1.15 10.34 21.01
N ASP A 540 -0.07 9.98 21.71
CA ASP A 540 1.26 10.57 21.57
C ASP A 540 2.22 9.61 20.86
N GLY A 541 2.82 10.05 19.75
CA GLY A 541 3.81 9.30 19.00
C GLY A 541 5.22 9.58 19.50
N ARG A 542 6.03 8.52 19.60
CA ARG A 542 7.42 8.58 20.06
C ARG A 542 8.31 7.82 19.10
N LYS A 543 9.24 8.53 18.48
CA LYS A 543 10.15 7.93 17.51
C LYS A 543 11.26 7.20 18.25
N VAL A 544 11.43 5.92 17.95
CA VAL A 544 12.57 5.13 18.42
C VAL A 544 13.64 5.17 17.34
N ASP A 545 14.84 5.62 17.69
CA ASP A 545 15.99 5.55 16.80
C ASP A 545 16.53 4.12 16.79
N LEU A 546 16.31 3.42 15.69
CA LEU A 546 16.73 2.04 15.50
C LEU A 546 17.21 1.86 14.07
N ALA A 547 18.45 1.39 13.92
CA ALA A 547 19.07 1.20 12.60
C ALA A 547 18.58 -0.05 11.85
N VAL A 548 17.55 -0.74 12.34
CA VAL A 548 16.88 -1.83 11.61
C VAL A 548 15.99 -1.21 10.53
N PRO A 549 16.16 -1.59 9.24
CA PRO A 549 15.31 -1.08 8.16
C PRO A 549 13.85 -1.46 8.39
N VAL A 550 12.99 -0.44 8.46
CA VAL A 550 11.53 -0.60 8.51
C VAL A 550 10.87 -0.05 7.25
N GLY A 551 9.74 -0.62 6.88
CA GLY A 551 9.04 -0.30 5.64
C GLY A 551 7.53 -0.44 5.76
N PHE A 552 6.84 -0.14 4.67
CA PHE A 552 5.40 -0.29 4.60
C PHE A 552 5.05 -1.77 4.58
N TRP A 553 4.28 -2.23 5.55
CA TRP A 553 3.61 -3.54 5.55
C TRP A 553 2.11 -3.30 5.38
N ARG A 554 1.33 -4.28 4.91
CA ARG A 554 -0.11 -4.10 4.60
C ARG A 554 -0.83 -3.42 5.78
N SER A 555 -1.45 -2.27 5.53
CA SER A 555 -2.11 -1.43 6.53
C SER A 555 -1.21 -0.55 7.40
N VAL A 556 0.09 -0.44 7.11
CA VAL A 556 1.04 0.53 7.68
C VAL A 556 0.90 0.68 9.20
N GLY A 557 0.55 1.86 9.74
CA GLY A 557 0.33 2.06 11.18
C GLY A 557 -0.89 1.33 11.73
N TYR A 558 -1.99 1.27 10.95
CA TYR A 558 -3.22 0.59 11.34
C TYR A 558 -2.98 -0.88 11.69
N SER A 559 -1.99 -1.51 11.06
CA SER A 559 -1.65 -2.92 11.29
C SER A 559 -1.32 -3.28 12.74
N PHE A 560 -0.75 -2.34 13.52
CA PHE A 560 -0.45 -2.57 14.94
C PHE A 560 -1.23 -1.66 15.88
N ASN A 561 -1.48 -0.41 15.50
CA ASN A 561 -2.20 0.51 16.36
C ASN A 561 -3.66 0.10 16.55
N THR A 562 -4.29 -0.53 15.56
CA THR A 562 -5.65 -1.03 15.73
C THR A 562 -5.67 -2.20 16.71
N PHE A 563 -4.67 -3.10 16.71
CA PHE A 563 -4.54 -4.12 17.76
C PHE A 563 -4.51 -3.50 19.15
N THR A 564 -3.59 -2.56 19.39
CA THR A 564 -3.42 -1.97 20.72
C THR A 564 -4.61 -1.10 21.13
N HIS A 565 -5.16 -0.30 20.20
CA HIS A 565 -6.28 0.59 20.46
C HIS A 565 -7.59 -0.18 20.69
N GLU A 566 -7.98 -1.09 19.79
CA GLU A 566 -9.26 -1.80 19.92
C GLU A 566 -9.28 -2.83 21.04
N SER A 567 -8.14 -3.45 21.38
CA SER A 567 -8.04 -4.24 22.59
C SER A 567 -8.23 -3.37 23.84
N PHE A 568 -7.70 -2.15 23.85
CA PHE A 568 -7.90 -1.24 24.98
C PHE A 568 -9.33 -0.71 25.08
N ILE A 569 -10.00 -0.42 23.97
CA ILE A 569 -11.45 -0.10 23.94
C ILE A 569 -12.28 -1.26 24.52
N ASP A 570 -11.90 -2.51 24.21
CA ASP A 570 -12.55 -3.68 24.78
C ASP A 570 -12.31 -3.84 26.29
N GLU A 571 -11.09 -3.52 26.76
CA GLU A 571 -10.76 -3.49 28.20
C GLU A 571 -11.54 -2.40 28.94
N ILE A 572 -11.70 -1.21 28.35
CA ILE A 572 -12.56 -0.14 28.87
C ILE A 572 -14.01 -0.65 29.02
N ALA A 573 -14.56 -1.33 28.01
CA ALA A 573 -15.90 -1.88 28.07
C ALA A 573 -16.06 -2.83 29.26
N HIS A 574 -15.13 -3.77 29.43
CA HIS A 574 -15.20 -4.76 30.51
C HIS A 574 -14.99 -4.14 31.89
N ALA A 575 -14.03 -3.23 32.05
CA ALA A 575 -13.79 -2.54 33.31
C ALA A 575 -15.01 -1.69 33.72
N GLY A 576 -15.69 -1.11 32.74
CA GLY A 576 -16.93 -0.34 32.93
C GLY A 576 -18.21 -1.17 33.08
N GLY A 577 -18.14 -2.50 32.91
CA GLY A 577 -19.32 -3.38 32.96
C GLY A 577 -20.25 -3.29 31.74
N HIS A 578 -19.73 -2.88 30.58
CA HIS A 578 -20.47 -2.76 29.32
C HIS A 578 -20.23 -3.93 28.39
N ASP A 579 -21.25 -4.27 27.59
CA ASP A 579 -21.07 -5.13 26.41
C ASP A 579 -20.15 -4.41 25.39
N PRO A 580 -19.10 -5.08 24.87
CA PRO A 580 -18.13 -4.42 23.99
C PRO A 580 -18.67 -3.93 22.66
N LEU A 581 -19.72 -4.57 22.12
CA LEU A 581 -20.38 -4.14 20.90
C LEU A 581 -21.26 -2.92 21.19
N ALA A 582 -22.04 -2.97 22.26
CA ALA A 582 -22.92 -1.89 22.69
C ALA A 582 -22.14 -0.60 22.99
N LEU A 583 -20.98 -0.69 23.67
CA LEU A 583 -20.14 0.47 23.93
C LEU A 583 -19.64 1.11 22.62
N ARG A 584 -19.12 0.28 21.68
CA ARG A 584 -18.67 0.77 20.37
C ARG A 584 -19.80 1.44 19.60
N ARG A 585 -20.97 0.80 19.57
CA ARG A 585 -22.18 1.34 18.92
C ARG A 585 -22.55 2.71 19.48
N GLU A 586 -22.50 2.90 20.79
CA GLU A 586 -22.77 4.18 21.42
C GLU A 586 -21.72 5.24 21.07
N LEU A 587 -20.44 4.91 21.24
CA LEU A 587 -19.34 5.85 20.98
C LEU A 587 -19.19 6.21 19.49
N LEU A 588 -19.72 5.40 18.57
CA LEU A 588 -19.69 5.63 17.13
C LEU A 588 -20.99 6.25 16.58
N ALA A 589 -21.95 6.59 17.45
CA ALA A 589 -23.30 6.97 17.04
C ALA A 589 -23.38 8.20 16.12
N ALA A 590 -22.37 9.07 16.14
CA ALA A 590 -22.28 10.24 15.27
C ALA A 590 -21.94 9.91 13.80
N HIS A 591 -21.56 8.66 13.50
CA HIS A 591 -21.07 8.26 12.19
C HIS A 591 -21.94 7.13 11.60
N PRO A 592 -22.89 7.45 10.69
CA PRO A 592 -23.81 6.46 10.13
C PRO A 592 -23.13 5.26 9.47
N ALA A 593 -22.01 5.46 8.76
CA ALA A 593 -21.25 4.37 8.15
C ALA A 593 -20.63 3.43 9.20
N ALA A 594 -20.12 3.98 10.32
CA ALA A 594 -19.59 3.19 11.44
C ALA A 594 -20.70 2.37 12.11
N LEU A 595 -21.84 3.01 12.40
CA LEU A 595 -23.01 2.32 12.93
C LEU A 595 -23.49 1.21 11.99
N GLY A 596 -23.53 1.48 10.69
CA GLY A 596 -23.93 0.51 9.67
C GLY A 596 -23.10 -0.76 9.73
N VAL A 597 -21.76 -0.66 9.80
CA VAL A 597 -20.90 -1.85 9.86
C VAL A 597 -20.98 -2.57 11.22
N ILE A 598 -21.11 -1.84 12.33
CA ILE A 598 -21.30 -2.43 13.66
C ILE A 598 -22.62 -3.21 13.74
N ASP A 599 -23.73 -2.62 13.32
CA ASP A 599 -25.04 -3.26 13.33
C ASP A 599 -25.06 -4.46 12.38
N LYS A 600 -24.46 -4.33 11.19
CA LYS A 600 -24.39 -5.41 10.22
C LYS A 600 -23.58 -6.61 10.75
N VAL A 601 -22.43 -6.40 11.38
CA VAL A 601 -21.64 -7.52 11.93
C VAL A 601 -22.30 -8.14 13.16
N ALA A 602 -23.04 -7.36 13.95
CA ALA A 602 -23.85 -7.85 15.07
C ALA A 602 -24.92 -8.83 14.56
N ASP A 603 -25.63 -8.46 13.50
CA ASP A 603 -26.66 -9.30 12.86
C ASP A 603 -26.06 -10.57 12.26
N MET A 604 -24.96 -10.44 11.50
CA MET A 604 -24.28 -11.57 10.85
C MET A 604 -23.79 -12.62 11.84
N SER A 605 -23.24 -12.16 12.97
CA SER A 605 -22.70 -13.05 14.02
C SER A 605 -23.75 -13.51 15.02
N ALA A 606 -24.99 -13.00 14.91
CA ALA A 606 -26.03 -13.18 15.92
C ALA A 606 -25.50 -12.86 17.35
N TRP A 607 -24.82 -11.71 17.50
CA TRP A 607 -24.03 -11.33 18.69
C TRP A 607 -24.73 -11.64 20.02
N SER A 608 -26.00 -11.22 20.15
CA SER A 608 -26.82 -11.38 21.36
C SER A 608 -27.28 -12.82 21.65
N THR A 609 -27.03 -13.77 20.76
CA THR A 609 -27.36 -15.18 20.95
C THR A 609 -26.23 -15.88 21.70
N PRO A 610 -26.49 -16.48 22.88
CA PRO A 610 -25.47 -17.21 23.63
C PRO A 610 -24.85 -18.34 22.80
N LEU A 611 -23.52 -18.46 22.88
CA LEU A 611 -22.79 -19.56 22.26
C LEU A 611 -22.77 -20.81 23.16
N PRO A 612 -22.54 -22.01 22.59
CA PRO A 612 -22.26 -23.21 23.37
C PRO A 612 -21.09 -23.02 24.33
N LYS A 613 -21.07 -23.78 25.43
CA LYS A 613 -19.95 -23.79 26.37
C LYS A 613 -18.63 -24.10 25.63
N GLY A 614 -17.58 -23.34 25.95
CA GLY A 614 -16.27 -23.48 25.32
C GLY A 614 -16.17 -22.78 23.95
N GLN A 615 -17.05 -21.82 23.67
CA GLN A 615 -16.96 -20.93 22.53
C GLN A 615 -17.17 -19.48 22.97
N ALA A 616 -16.56 -18.54 22.26
CA ALA A 616 -16.72 -17.11 22.53
C ALA A 616 -16.59 -16.28 21.25
N ARG A 617 -17.00 -15.01 21.36
CA ARG A 617 -16.86 -14.00 20.31
C ARG A 617 -16.00 -12.84 20.80
N GLY A 618 -15.27 -12.24 19.88
CA GLY A 618 -14.60 -10.95 20.06
C GLY A 618 -14.89 -10.05 18.88
N ILE A 619 -15.00 -8.75 19.15
CA ILE A 619 -15.30 -7.72 18.15
C ILE A 619 -14.16 -6.68 18.12
N ALA A 620 -13.92 -6.13 16.94
CA ALA A 620 -13.14 -4.92 16.76
C ALA A 620 -13.63 -4.12 15.54
N PHE A 621 -13.27 -2.84 15.53
CA PHE A 621 -13.62 -1.91 14.47
C PHE A 621 -12.39 -1.09 14.04
N ALA A 622 -12.33 -0.73 12.76
CA ALA A 622 -11.35 0.21 12.25
C ALA A 622 -11.94 1.04 11.10
N LEU A 623 -11.70 2.35 11.15
CA LEU A 623 -11.66 3.17 9.96
C LEU A 623 -10.23 3.23 9.44
N SER A 624 -10.00 2.71 8.24
CA SER A 624 -8.69 2.75 7.57
C SER A 624 -8.84 2.95 6.07
N PHE A 625 -8.03 3.84 5.50
CA PHE A 625 -8.00 4.14 4.07
C PHE A 625 -9.38 4.45 3.45
N GLY A 626 -10.22 5.20 4.16
CA GLY A 626 -11.57 5.62 3.77
C GLY A 626 -12.64 4.55 3.95
N THR A 627 -12.29 3.34 4.39
CA THR A 627 -13.23 2.22 4.52
C THR A 627 -13.48 1.91 5.99
N TRP A 628 -14.76 1.84 6.35
CA TRP A 628 -15.25 1.50 7.68
C TRP A 628 -15.36 -0.03 7.75
N VAL A 629 -14.69 -0.67 8.71
CA VAL A 629 -14.69 -2.14 8.82
C VAL A 629 -14.95 -2.56 10.27
N ALA A 630 -15.87 -3.49 10.46
CA ALA A 630 -16.08 -4.18 11.73
C ALA A 630 -15.98 -5.69 11.52
N GLU A 631 -15.28 -6.36 12.43
CA GLU A 631 -15.09 -7.80 12.39
C GLU A 631 -15.46 -8.45 13.72
N VAL A 632 -16.12 -9.61 13.64
CA VAL A 632 -16.39 -10.50 14.77
C VAL A 632 -15.72 -11.84 14.53
N VAL A 633 -14.93 -12.30 15.49
CA VAL A 633 -14.26 -13.60 15.47
C VAL A 633 -14.94 -14.55 16.44
N GLU A 634 -15.31 -15.74 15.98
CA GLU A 634 -15.75 -16.87 16.83
C GLU A 634 -14.57 -17.83 17.08
N VAL A 635 -14.29 -18.12 18.35
CA VAL A 635 -13.28 -19.11 18.76
C VAL A 635 -13.91 -20.26 19.55
N ALA A 636 -13.27 -21.42 19.49
CA ALA A 636 -13.61 -22.58 20.32
C ALA A 636 -12.38 -23.09 21.06
N ASP A 637 -12.56 -23.51 22.31
CA ASP A 637 -11.55 -24.27 23.07
C ASP A 637 -11.62 -25.76 22.67
N ARG A 638 -10.49 -26.26 22.19
CA ARG A 638 -10.22 -27.66 21.83
C ARG A 638 -9.15 -28.22 22.75
N ASN A 639 -9.55 -28.57 23.97
CA ASN A 639 -8.68 -29.17 24.98
C ASN A 639 -7.47 -28.29 25.34
N GLY A 640 -7.70 -27.00 25.54
CA GLY A 640 -6.70 -26.00 25.88
C GLY A 640 -6.08 -25.28 24.67
N ALA A 641 -6.40 -25.71 23.44
CA ALA A 641 -5.99 -25.03 22.21
C ALA A 641 -7.14 -24.25 21.57
N ILE A 642 -6.83 -23.09 21.02
CA ILE A 642 -7.80 -22.20 20.39
C ILE A 642 -7.96 -22.56 18.91
N GLU A 643 -9.18 -22.89 18.51
CA GLU A 643 -9.60 -22.97 17.11
C GLU A 643 -10.31 -21.66 16.73
N VAL A 644 -9.88 -21.00 15.66
CA VAL A 644 -10.63 -19.89 15.06
C VAL A 644 -11.67 -20.50 14.12
N THR A 645 -12.95 -20.45 14.50
CA THR A 645 -14.00 -21.20 13.79
C THR A 645 -14.65 -20.36 12.69
N LYS A 646 -14.94 -19.08 12.96
CA LYS A 646 -15.57 -18.17 12.00
C LYS A 646 -15.10 -16.74 12.15
N VAL A 647 -15.16 -16.01 11.05
CA VAL A 647 -14.99 -14.55 11.00
C VAL A 647 -16.15 -13.95 10.21
N PHE A 648 -16.80 -12.95 10.81
CA PHE A 648 -17.80 -12.12 10.15
C PHE A 648 -17.22 -10.73 9.94
N CYS A 649 -17.34 -10.20 8.73
CA CYS A 649 -16.81 -8.89 8.35
C CYS A 649 -17.90 -8.07 7.68
N ALA A 650 -18.14 -6.86 8.18
CA ALA A 650 -18.92 -5.84 7.50
C ALA A 650 -17.98 -4.70 7.09
N ALA A 651 -18.04 -4.29 5.82
CA ALA A 651 -17.22 -3.21 5.29
C ALA A 651 -18.07 -2.19 4.51
N ASP A 652 -17.80 -0.91 4.69
CA ASP A 652 -18.44 0.19 3.99
C ASP A 652 -17.37 1.09 3.35
N PRO A 653 -17.11 0.98 2.04
CA PRO A 653 -16.19 1.86 1.31
C PRO A 653 -16.93 2.99 0.60
N GLY A 654 -18.21 3.26 0.89
CA GLY A 654 -19.04 4.12 0.06
C GLY A 654 -19.35 3.42 -1.27
N ILE A 655 -18.69 3.78 -2.36
CA ILE A 655 -18.99 3.17 -3.68
C ILE A 655 -18.25 1.85 -3.87
N VAL A 656 -19.00 0.77 -4.12
CA VAL A 656 -18.43 -0.55 -4.47
C VAL A 656 -18.42 -0.73 -6.00
N LEU A 657 -17.23 -0.78 -6.60
CA LEU A 657 -17.07 -0.95 -8.05
C LEU A 657 -17.17 -2.41 -8.52
N ASP A 658 -16.62 -3.34 -7.73
CA ASP A 658 -16.66 -4.78 -7.98
C ASP A 658 -16.85 -5.49 -6.64
N PRO A 659 -18.08 -5.90 -6.29
CA PRO A 659 -18.36 -6.51 -5.00
C PRO A 659 -17.66 -7.86 -4.79
N LEU A 660 -17.40 -8.62 -5.85
CA LEU A 660 -16.71 -9.91 -5.74
C LEU A 660 -15.24 -9.69 -5.35
N ASN A 661 -14.56 -8.81 -6.08
CA ASN A 661 -13.16 -8.52 -5.83
C ASN A 661 -12.95 -7.79 -4.49
N PHE A 662 -13.87 -6.90 -4.10
CA PHE A 662 -13.79 -6.21 -2.81
C PHE A 662 -13.94 -7.20 -1.63
N LYS A 663 -14.91 -8.12 -1.68
CA LYS A 663 -15.05 -9.18 -0.67
C LYS A 663 -13.79 -10.05 -0.59
N ALA A 664 -13.19 -10.40 -1.73
CA ALA A 664 -11.94 -11.15 -1.77
C ALA A 664 -10.77 -10.41 -1.10
N GLN A 665 -10.70 -9.08 -1.22
CA GLN A 665 -9.67 -8.28 -0.53
C GLN A 665 -9.87 -8.26 0.98
N MET A 666 -11.11 -8.18 1.48
CA MET A 666 -11.40 -8.30 2.92
C MET A 666 -11.00 -9.67 3.45
N MET A 667 -11.39 -10.75 2.77
CA MET A 667 -10.98 -12.13 3.13
C MET A 667 -9.45 -12.28 3.16
N SER A 668 -8.77 -11.69 2.16
CA SER A 668 -7.30 -11.69 2.12
C SER A 668 -6.69 -10.94 3.31
N GLY A 669 -7.24 -9.79 3.70
CA GLY A 669 -6.79 -9.02 4.86
C GLY A 669 -6.94 -9.79 6.16
N ILE A 670 -8.08 -10.45 6.35
CA ILE A 670 -8.38 -11.30 7.52
C ILE A 670 -7.35 -12.42 7.65
N VAL A 671 -7.11 -13.20 6.58
CA VAL A 671 -6.13 -14.30 6.61
C VAL A 671 -4.70 -13.80 6.87
N TYR A 672 -4.35 -12.66 6.27
CA TYR A 672 -3.03 -12.05 6.46
C TYR A 672 -2.82 -11.57 7.89
N GLY A 673 -3.82 -10.90 8.48
CA GLY A 673 -3.78 -10.44 9.85
C GLY A 673 -3.87 -11.57 10.88
N LEU A 674 -4.61 -12.66 10.62
CA LEU A 674 -4.60 -13.86 11.47
C LEU A 674 -3.24 -14.53 11.48
N SER A 675 -2.57 -14.64 10.34
CA SER A 675 -1.20 -15.19 10.27
C SER A 675 -0.24 -14.40 11.16
N ALA A 676 -0.32 -13.07 11.09
CA ALA A 676 0.44 -12.15 11.93
C ALA A 676 0.12 -12.30 13.42
N ALA A 677 -1.17 -12.28 13.78
CA ALA A 677 -1.61 -12.36 15.16
C ALA A 677 -1.30 -13.70 15.82
N ILE A 678 -1.36 -14.80 15.06
CA ILE A 678 -1.23 -16.15 15.61
C ILE A 678 0.23 -16.53 15.82
N GLY A 679 1.13 -16.32 14.85
CA GLY A 679 2.44 -16.97 14.93
C GLY A 679 3.63 -16.29 14.26
N GLN A 680 3.47 -15.13 13.64
CA GLN A 680 4.57 -14.50 12.92
C GLN A 680 5.31 -13.48 13.78
N GLU A 681 6.64 -13.52 13.73
CA GLU A 681 7.53 -12.53 14.31
C GLU A 681 8.91 -12.60 13.63
N ILE A 682 9.59 -11.46 13.58
CA ILE A 682 11.02 -11.37 13.28
C ILE A 682 11.75 -10.96 14.56
N THR A 683 12.72 -11.77 14.98
CA THR A 683 13.54 -11.55 16.18
C THR A 683 15.03 -11.53 15.84
N PHE A 684 15.83 -10.98 16.76
CA PHE A 684 17.26 -10.77 16.60
C PHE A 684 18.07 -11.39 17.75
N THR A 685 19.19 -12.02 17.39
CA THR A 685 20.25 -12.48 18.29
C THR A 685 21.60 -12.12 17.67
N ASP A 686 22.52 -11.56 18.45
CA ASP A 686 23.83 -11.05 18.02
C ASP A 686 23.77 -10.13 16.78
N GLY A 687 22.70 -9.33 16.68
CA GLY A 687 22.47 -8.42 15.56
C GLY A 687 22.09 -9.14 14.24
N VAL A 688 21.61 -10.38 14.31
CA VAL A 688 21.22 -11.21 13.17
C VAL A 688 19.78 -11.70 13.32
N VAL A 689 19.02 -11.65 12.22
CA VAL A 689 17.64 -12.14 12.14
C VAL A 689 17.57 -13.65 12.35
N GLN A 690 16.61 -14.11 13.15
CA GLN A 690 16.47 -15.53 13.49
C GLN A 690 15.59 -16.32 12.52
N GLN A 691 14.48 -15.73 12.05
CA GLN A 691 13.56 -16.40 11.14
C GLN A 691 14.04 -16.26 9.70
N SER A 692 14.16 -17.40 9.01
CA SER A 692 14.79 -17.51 7.70
C SER A 692 13.83 -17.95 6.58
N ASN A 693 12.78 -18.73 6.86
CA ASN A 693 11.83 -19.20 5.85
C ASN A 693 10.45 -19.58 6.47
N PHE A 694 9.49 -20.09 5.69
CA PHE A 694 8.15 -20.47 6.17
C PHE A 694 8.11 -21.58 7.23
N HIS A 695 9.22 -22.27 7.50
CA HIS A 695 9.26 -23.29 8.56
C HIS A 695 9.46 -22.67 9.95
N ASP A 696 10.00 -21.45 10.02
CA ASP A 696 10.22 -20.68 11.26
C ASP A 696 9.46 -19.33 11.25
N TYR A 697 8.79 -18.98 10.15
CA TYR A 697 7.84 -17.87 9.99
C TYR A 697 6.59 -18.35 9.24
N ASP A 698 5.78 -19.18 9.89
CA ASP A 698 4.64 -19.82 9.20
C ASP A 698 3.47 -18.84 8.96
N ALA A 699 2.73 -19.06 7.88
CA ALA A 699 1.44 -18.43 7.64
C ALA A 699 0.31 -19.37 8.07
N LEU A 700 -0.91 -18.82 8.21
CA LEU A 700 -2.09 -19.62 8.51
C LEU A 700 -2.26 -20.72 7.44
N ARG A 701 -2.34 -21.99 7.88
CA ARG A 701 -2.58 -23.13 6.98
C ARG A 701 -4.06 -23.25 6.64
N ILE A 702 -4.37 -23.93 5.53
CA ILE A 702 -5.76 -24.17 5.10
C ILE A 702 -6.59 -24.84 6.21
N SER A 703 -6.01 -25.76 6.98
CA SER A 703 -6.68 -26.42 8.10
C SER A 703 -7.01 -25.49 9.27
N GLN A 704 -6.30 -24.37 9.40
CA GLN A 704 -6.48 -23.37 10.45
C GLN A 704 -7.32 -22.17 9.95
N CYS A 705 -7.64 -22.11 8.65
CA CYS A 705 -8.38 -21.00 8.08
C CYS A 705 -9.86 -21.09 8.48
N PRO A 706 -10.42 -20.07 9.15
CA PRO A 706 -11.82 -20.07 9.55
C PRO A 706 -12.75 -19.94 8.34
N ALA A 707 -14.04 -20.22 8.55
CA ALA A 707 -15.06 -19.78 7.62
C ALA A 707 -15.20 -18.24 7.68
N ILE A 708 -15.06 -17.55 6.55
CA ILE A 708 -15.11 -16.09 6.47
C ILE A 708 -16.35 -15.64 5.71
N SER A 709 -17.17 -14.79 6.32
CA SER A 709 -18.34 -14.16 5.69
C SER A 709 -18.14 -12.65 5.61
N VAL A 710 -18.26 -12.08 4.42
CA VAL A 710 -18.10 -10.64 4.18
C VAL A 710 -19.36 -10.04 3.58
N GLU A 711 -19.84 -8.96 4.18
CA GLU A 711 -20.93 -8.13 3.67
C GLU A 711 -20.45 -6.70 3.41
N LEU A 712 -20.92 -6.12 2.31
CA LEU A 712 -20.56 -4.77 1.89
C LEU A 712 -21.76 -3.85 2.05
N LEU A 713 -21.51 -2.66 2.55
CA LEU A 713 -22.45 -1.55 2.65
C LEU A 713 -21.96 -0.39 1.77
N GLU A 714 -22.84 0.58 1.51
CA GLU A 714 -22.52 1.75 0.70
C GLU A 714 -23.10 3.03 1.33
N ASN A 715 -23.04 3.15 2.66
CA ASN A 715 -23.55 4.32 3.39
C ASN A 715 -22.52 5.43 3.52
N SER A 716 -21.22 5.14 3.32
CA SER A 716 -20.19 6.18 3.40
C SER A 716 -20.34 7.17 2.25
N GLU A 717 -20.23 8.46 2.56
CA GLU A 717 -20.28 9.53 1.56
C GLU A 717 -19.01 9.57 0.69
N ARG A 718 -17.90 9.03 1.19
CA ARG A 718 -16.60 9.03 0.51
C ARG A 718 -16.22 7.63 0.07
N MET A 719 -15.54 7.57 -1.06
CA MET A 719 -14.98 6.32 -1.56
C MET A 719 -13.75 5.90 -0.74
N GLY A 720 -13.79 4.68 -0.22
CA GLY A 720 -12.70 4.04 0.50
C GLY A 720 -11.94 3.00 -0.34
N GLY A 721 -10.79 2.58 0.17
CA GLY A 721 -9.92 1.59 -0.43
C GLY A 721 -10.26 0.15 -0.02
N ALA A 722 -9.78 -0.83 -0.78
CA ALA A 722 -10.05 -2.26 -0.51
C ALA A 722 -8.81 -3.04 -0.04
N GLY A 723 -7.61 -2.61 -0.45
CA GLY A 723 -6.41 -3.44 -0.38
C GLY A 723 -5.94 -3.75 1.04
N GLU A 724 -6.16 -2.86 1.99
CA GLU A 724 -5.66 -2.93 3.37
C GLU A 724 -6.74 -3.11 4.46
N PRO A 725 -7.96 -2.54 4.34
CA PRO A 725 -8.89 -2.42 5.47
C PRO A 725 -9.41 -3.67 6.18
N GLY A 726 -9.31 -4.87 5.58
CA GLY A 726 -9.66 -6.12 6.26
C GLY A 726 -8.56 -6.66 7.21
N THR A 727 -7.40 -6.01 7.27
CA THR A 727 -6.27 -6.45 8.12
C THR A 727 -6.31 -5.86 9.53
N PRO A 728 -6.64 -4.57 9.75
CA PRO A 728 -6.53 -3.97 11.07
C PRO A 728 -7.44 -4.57 12.18
N PRO A 729 -8.75 -4.84 11.95
CA PRO A 729 -9.63 -5.25 13.05
C PRO A 729 -9.47 -6.74 13.44
N ILE A 730 -8.87 -7.58 12.61
CA ILE A 730 -8.85 -9.03 12.87
C ILE A 730 -8.02 -9.42 14.10
N MET A 731 -6.85 -8.78 14.30
CA MET A 731 -5.95 -9.11 15.41
C MET A 731 -6.58 -8.80 16.79
N PRO A 732 -7.13 -7.59 17.04
CA PRO A 732 -7.81 -7.31 18.30
C PRO A 732 -9.10 -8.11 18.46
N ALA A 733 -9.87 -8.36 17.38
CA ALA A 733 -11.08 -9.19 17.47
C ALA A 733 -10.75 -10.61 17.94
N LEU A 734 -9.66 -11.22 17.44
CA LEU A 734 -9.17 -12.51 17.91
C LEU A 734 -8.74 -12.48 19.38
N ALA A 735 -7.93 -11.49 19.78
CA ALA A 735 -7.48 -11.35 21.17
C ALA A 735 -8.66 -11.15 22.14
N ASN A 736 -9.67 -10.38 21.75
CA ASN A 736 -10.90 -10.17 22.53
C ASN A 736 -11.71 -11.46 22.64
N ALA A 737 -11.77 -12.28 21.58
CA ALA A 737 -12.46 -13.57 21.61
C ALA A 737 -11.76 -14.57 22.55
N ILE A 738 -10.42 -14.58 22.55
CA ILE A 738 -9.61 -15.40 23.47
C ILE A 738 -9.80 -14.93 24.91
N PHE A 739 -9.85 -13.62 25.16
CA PHE A 739 -10.18 -13.11 26.49
C PHE A 739 -11.57 -13.57 26.95
N ALA A 740 -12.58 -13.49 26.08
CA ALA A 740 -13.95 -13.86 26.44
C ALA A 740 -14.09 -15.35 26.81
N ILE A 741 -13.22 -16.24 26.33
CA ILE A 741 -13.22 -17.66 26.71
C ILE A 741 -12.24 -17.99 27.85
N THR A 742 -11.09 -17.33 27.95
CA THR A 742 -10.04 -17.64 28.94
C THR A 742 -10.08 -16.79 30.20
N GLY A 743 -10.68 -15.59 30.13
CA GLY A 743 -10.60 -14.54 31.15
C GLY A 743 -9.23 -13.87 31.25
N LYS A 744 -8.25 -14.21 30.40
CA LYS A 744 -6.89 -13.63 30.42
C LYS A 744 -6.71 -12.66 29.24
N ARG A 745 -6.21 -11.46 29.52
CA ARG A 745 -5.83 -10.48 28.48
C ARG A 745 -4.44 -10.81 27.97
N HIS A 746 -4.34 -11.09 26.68
CA HIS A 746 -3.06 -11.26 25.97
C HIS A 746 -2.74 -9.98 25.21
N ARG A 747 -1.68 -9.29 25.64
CA ARG A 747 -1.34 -7.94 25.13
C ARG A 747 -0.08 -7.93 24.27
N ARG A 748 0.51 -9.10 24.01
CA ARG A 748 1.71 -9.29 23.20
C ARG A 748 1.37 -10.18 22.01
N LEU A 749 1.76 -9.73 20.82
CA LEU A 749 1.78 -10.58 19.62
C LEU A 749 3.16 -11.23 19.43
N PRO A 750 3.25 -12.41 18.80
CA PRO A 750 2.12 -13.27 18.40
C PRO A 750 1.48 -13.98 19.61
N LEU A 751 0.20 -14.33 19.47
CA LEU A 751 -0.62 -14.94 20.53
C LEU A 751 -0.23 -16.41 20.81
N SER A 752 0.48 -17.08 19.90
CA SER A 752 0.96 -18.46 20.09
C SER A 752 1.93 -18.61 21.27
N HIS A 753 2.61 -17.53 21.68
CA HIS A 753 3.45 -17.52 22.88
C HIS A 753 2.63 -17.65 24.17
N GLU A 754 1.33 -17.33 24.10
CA GLU A 754 0.46 -17.23 25.25
C GLU A 754 -0.58 -18.36 25.32
N VAL A 755 -1.07 -18.83 24.16
CA VAL A 755 -2.05 -19.92 24.02
C VAL A 755 -1.74 -20.77 22.78
N PRO A 756 -1.93 -22.10 22.82
CA PRO A 756 -1.77 -22.93 21.63
C PRO A 756 -2.95 -22.77 20.67
N PHE A 757 -2.70 -22.97 19.37
CA PHE A 757 -3.71 -22.93 18.31
C PHE A 757 -3.79 -24.28 17.58
N VAL A 758 -4.96 -24.61 17.04
CA VAL A 758 -5.20 -25.84 16.23
C VAL A 758 -5.79 -25.54 14.86
#